data_AF-A0A1G4G949-F1
#
_entry.id   AF-A0A1G4G949-F1
#
_cell.length_a   1.000
_cell.length_b   1.000
_cell.length_c   1.000
_cell.angle_alpha   90.00
_cell.angle_beta   90.00
_cell.angle_gamma   90.00
#
_symmetry.space_group_name_H-M   'P 1'
#
loop_
_entity.id
_entity.type
_entity.pdbx_description
1 polymer ?
#
loop_
_entity_poly.entity_id
_entity_poly.type
_entity_poly.pdbx_seq_one_letter_code
_entity_poly.pdbx_strand_id
1 'polypeptide(L)'
;MKSDRRTFIKKWSIASLGLATAIRSDLHGMPLNSSPTSAIEPEIEPLPSGQLHARLTDHGEALINPGMGWVTYYYSNLYQNYGSKLEPSDTVRYFPGMNTVFLRIPWAFVEPEEGQYVWEILDTPAQRWIEQGGQVGICITATENWMGSGTPKWIYDAGAKSYEVDGYLEPDYDDPIFLEKVENFVRVLAARYDNNPNVAYLFVGHYGMWGEGHTVLTTPKHGKSWGVETQKRMIDLYRRHFKHTTLCISDDYAGHDQRGERFPITDYAFSQGVTIHDDSILVQPPPNSWFHSEMAQLFWPTLPVVLEHEHYGGSVERGAWDNDLLMKAVEDYHASFLSIHWWPDRFYEANKEIIRRINRRIGYRLQVPEITWPRTVRKGEKFTIKSRWANAGVAPCYGGGYPCFTLKDEKGGIVSVLTDSSCNLKELPVSEADNLKSREITSTFTIAPAHRDHKGTFFRTCKPGTYDLYLSAGKLDGTPIYELPYGNHDGHRRYKIGRIVLLDYASRMKADSQIPVECRHRLLSIVTMCLCMLSVYAGRPAQLHCLGNGNYCVFGQGADIESIFGPGYSSPSYIRLIVQDMDSTSSSRIPGTAIWEHTLYKGGEIVARFKDFIDSKSAIYTRMVECLKPFAINIHIEESDRITLHHTSSLLLYKGRGLPFYGDYNHPYEQFQNICSTGNSELNQVEPDLFSLSFKPGKSELYCIGGASFQECDENSRLALTATAPFLLERTKKYWENYTNRRKAFEKLIPESFPMRRKVLDQIDNVAIILKTQQATQGAVIAGHRYHLGYVRDQYGVSRGFLAMGYFEEARKILQFYWDIWQHFGYIRNAQAIGIPGIFHQHENDEVEITGYLIIQAFDYLNNTNDVAFTREILPMLEWAWQAQKRHLIKGMLPFNGDETYVAGGILPRSALNDGSAEATLLFIESGKKLLSFVEKYGLWNSSTILSDRRLLHQTERAYLQNFVSGRQIMANNPLRMDIESMPEYRHGFCAGSHGVLETRKDSGGNYLCPKCIAEGLTLPVIERKSYFLPSLALTPLYLRSTVIPRKILDHNLALIIDNYKRKGEVSSREGSAITIGYEYGFFLYALSRYKEPLAARILADMLSIVDETGAWVEYYNNGVPMGCNYRPWESAINIEAIISYATSYNK
;
A
#
# COMPACT_ATOMS: atom_id res chain seq x y z
N MET A 1 -50.26 0.39 25.53
CA MET A 1 -51.16 -0.35 24.62
C MET A 1 -50.42 -0.54 23.30
N LYS A 2 -49.88 -1.74 23.05
CA LYS A 2 -50.37 -2.76 22.08
C LYS A 2 -50.20 -2.26 20.63
N SER A 3 -49.16 -2.71 19.91
CA SER A 3 -49.15 -3.89 18.98
C SER A 3 -50.10 -3.67 17.79
N ASP A 4 -49.85 -4.06 16.54
CA ASP A 4 -49.01 -5.08 15.95
C ASP A 4 -49.00 -4.88 14.41
N ARG A 5 -48.05 -5.55 13.76
CA ARG A 5 -47.90 -5.82 12.33
C ARG A 5 -49.08 -6.61 11.74
N ARG A 6 -49.27 -6.43 10.42
CA ARG A 6 -50.03 -7.27 9.45
C ARG A 6 -51.57 -7.19 9.48
N THR A 7 -52.15 -6.42 8.55
CA THR A 7 -53.15 -6.86 7.54
C THR A 7 -53.66 -5.66 6.75
N PHE A 8 -53.60 -5.66 5.42
CA PHE A 8 -54.74 -5.89 4.53
C PHE A 8 -54.37 -5.64 3.06
N ILE A 9 -54.64 -6.65 2.24
CA ILE A 9 -54.51 -6.70 0.79
C ILE A 9 -55.87 -6.31 0.16
N LYS A 10 -55.82 -5.66 -1.01
CA LYS A 10 -56.86 -5.55 -2.07
C LYS A 10 -58.13 -4.72 -1.81
N LYS A 11 -58.23 -3.63 -2.57
CA LYS A 11 -59.34 -3.29 -3.48
C LYS A 11 -58.74 -2.49 -4.67
N TRP A 12 -58.93 -2.73 -5.97
CA TRP A 12 -59.87 -3.52 -6.77
C TRP A 12 -59.23 -3.90 -8.12
N SER A 13 -59.69 -5.01 -8.68
CA SER A 13 -59.49 -5.49 -10.06
C SER A 13 -60.87 -5.53 -10.74
N ILE A 14 -60.93 -5.34 -12.07
CA ILE A 14 -61.85 -5.86 -13.11
C ILE A 14 -61.57 -4.97 -14.36
N ALA A 15 -60.82 -5.38 -15.41
CA ALA A 15 -61.09 -6.38 -16.47
C ALA A 15 -62.33 -5.98 -17.31
N SER A 16 -62.41 -5.93 -18.65
CA SER A 16 -61.66 -6.56 -19.75
C SER A 16 -62.16 -6.01 -21.11
N LEU A 17 -61.35 -6.17 -22.18
CA LEU A 17 -61.67 -6.27 -23.63
C LEU A 17 -62.28 -5.05 -24.36
N GLY A 18 -61.86 -4.66 -25.58
CA GLY A 18 -60.86 -5.21 -26.49
C GLY A 18 -60.83 -4.44 -27.83
N LEU A 19 -59.79 -4.74 -28.63
CA LEU A 19 -59.46 -4.41 -30.03
C LEU A 19 -58.20 -3.52 -30.19
N ALA A 20 -57.07 -4.18 -30.42
CA ALA A 20 -55.98 -3.64 -31.23
C ALA A 20 -55.25 -4.81 -31.91
N THR A 21 -55.63 -5.04 -33.16
CA THR A 21 -55.01 -5.95 -34.10
C THR A 21 -53.74 -5.34 -34.71
N ALA A 22 -52.71 -6.19 -34.80
CA ALA A 22 -51.65 -6.23 -35.83
C ALA A 22 -50.70 -5.03 -36.00
N ILE A 23 -49.43 -5.21 -35.63
CA ILE A 23 -48.30 -5.56 -36.52
C ILE A 23 -47.08 -5.78 -35.61
N ARG A 24 -46.65 -7.04 -35.45
CA ARG A 24 -45.29 -7.40 -35.00
C ARG A 24 -44.87 -8.61 -35.82
N SER A 25 -44.02 -8.36 -36.80
CA SER A 25 -43.31 -9.37 -37.59
C SER A 25 -42.08 -9.84 -36.82
N ASP A 26 -42.01 -11.16 -36.69
CA ASP A 26 -40.86 -12.05 -36.53
C ASP A 26 -39.46 -11.41 -36.44
N LEU A 27 -38.78 -11.69 -35.33
CA LEU A 27 -37.33 -11.93 -35.31
C LEU A 27 -37.07 -13.13 -34.39
N HIS A 28 -36.74 -14.25 -35.03
CA HIS A 28 -36.18 -15.44 -34.42
C HIS A 28 -34.87 -15.11 -33.71
N GLY A 29 -34.79 -15.46 -32.43
CA GLY A 29 -33.57 -15.43 -31.63
C GLY A 29 -33.84 -16.19 -30.34
N MET A 30 -34.05 -17.51 -30.46
CA MET A 30 -34.13 -18.38 -29.28
C MET A 30 -32.82 -18.26 -28.50
N PRO A 31 -32.83 -18.02 -27.18
CA PRO A 31 -31.69 -18.39 -26.37
C PRO A 31 -31.66 -19.92 -26.40
N LEU A 32 -30.57 -20.49 -26.91
CA LEU A 32 -30.20 -21.87 -26.64
C LEU A 32 -30.01 -22.00 -25.12
N ASN A 33 -31.11 -22.22 -24.42
CA ASN A 33 -31.09 -22.94 -23.16
C ASN A 33 -30.49 -24.30 -23.48
N SER A 34 -29.19 -24.47 -23.22
CA SER A 34 -28.66 -25.78 -22.92
C SER A 34 -29.54 -26.33 -21.80
N SER A 35 -30.29 -27.37 -22.13
CA SER A 35 -30.94 -28.20 -21.12
C SER A 35 -29.86 -28.64 -20.13
N PRO A 36 -30.13 -28.77 -18.82
CA PRO A 36 -29.15 -29.33 -17.91
C PRO A 36 -28.81 -30.73 -18.43
N THR A 37 -27.63 -30.89 -19.02
CA THR A 37 -27.02 -32.19 -19.21
C THR A 37 -27.11 -32.86 -17.84
N SER A 38 -27.72 -34.04 -17.78
CA SER A 38 -27.91 -34.79 -16.54
C SER A 38 -26.56 -34.87 -15.83
N ALA A 39 -26.35 -34.03 -14.82
CA ALA A 39 -25.05 -33.86 -14.24
C ALA A 39 -24.69 -35.19 -13.58
N ILE A 40 -23.67 -35.86 -14.11
CA ILE A 40 -23.20 -37.12 -13.58
C ILE A 40 -22.61 -36.78 -12.21
N GLU A 41 -23.32 -37.14 -11.14
CA GLU A 41 -22.75 -37.04 -9.80
C GLU A 41 -21.49 -37.91 -9.76
N PRO A 42 -20.40 -37.40 -9.17
CA PRO A 42 -19.18 -38.18 -9.08
C PRO A 42 -19.46 -39.45 -8.29
N GLU A 43 -18.92 -40.58 -8.75
CA GLU A 43 -19.04 -41.84 -8.05
C GLU A 43 -18.22 -41.76 -6.76
N ILE A 44 -18.90 -41.90 -5.61
CA ILE A 44 -18.29 -41.81 -4.28
C ILE A 44 -18.16 -43.21 -3.70
N GLU A 45 -16.91 -43.64 -3.49
CA GLU A 45 -16.57 -44.92 -2.89
C GLU A 45 -16.12 -44.72 -1.42
N PRO A 46 -16.67 -45.48 -0.46
CA PRO A 46 -16.16 -45.48 0.91
C PRO A 46 -14.88 -46.31 1.00
N LEU A 47 -13.80 -45.72 1.53
CA LEU A 47 -12.54 -46.41 1.81
C LEU A 47 -12.56 -47.12 3.17
N PRO A 48 -11.80 -48.22 3.37
CA PRO A 48 -11.71 -48.94 4.65
C PRO A 48 -11.29 -48.06 5.84
N SER A 49 -10.62 -46.94 5.58
CA SER A 49 -10.18 -45.95 6.57
C SER A 49 -11.30 -45.03 7.10
N GLY A 50 -12.54 -45.15 6.59
CA GLY A 50 -13.66 -44.26 6.92
C GLY A 50 -13.65 -42.93 6.15
N GLN A 51 -12.73 -42.77 5.20
CA GLN A 51 -12.72 -41.68 4.23
C GLN A 51 -13.63 -41.98 3.03
N LEU A 52 -14.10 -40.95 2.35
CA LEU A 52 -14.81 -41.01 1.09
C LEU A 52 -13.84 -40.62 -0.02
N HIS A 53 -13.88 -41.35 -1.13
CA HIS A 53 -13.09 -41.11 -2.33
C HIS A 53 -14.02 -40.83 -3.50
N ALA A 54 -13.69 -39.84 -4.31
CA ALA A 54 -14.41 -39.55 -5.55
C ALA A 54 -13.45 -39.43 -6.73
N ARG A 55 -13.89 -39.94 -7.87
CA ARG A 55 -13.25 -39.74 -9.17
C ARG A 55 -14.06 -38.73 -9.95
N LEU A 56 -13.41 -37.68 -10.45
CA LEU A 56 -14.05 -36.63 -11.23
C LEU A 56 -13.64 -36.76 -12.70
N THR A 57 -14.63 -36.87 -13.58
CA THR A 57 -14.42 -36.99 -15.03
C THR A 57 -14.62 -35.64 -15.69
N ASP A 58 -13.65 -35.24 -16.50
CA ASP A 58 -13.74 -34.07 -17.38
C ASP A 58 -14.83 -34.26 -18.43
N HIS A 59 -15.81 -33.34 -18.51
CA HIS A 59 -16.90 -33.41 -19.51
C HIS A 59 -16.49 -33.07 -20.95
N GLY A 60 -15.27 -32.58 -21.15
CA GLY A 60 -14.68 -32.29 -22.47
C GLY A 60 -15.22 -31.04 -23.17
N GLU A 61 -16.11 -30.27 -22.54
CA GLU A 61 -16.62 -29.00 -23.09
C GLU A 61 -15.60 -27.87 -22.88
N ALA A 62 -15.77 -26.80 -23.65
CA ALA A 62 -14.94 -25.61 -23.58
C ALA A 62 -15.14 -24.88 -22.23
N LEU A 63 -14.07 -24.24 -21.74
CA LEU A 63 -14.11 -23.44 -20.50
C LEU A 63 -13.89 -21.97 -20.82
N ILE A 64 -14.53 -21.09 -20.04
CA ILE A 64 -14.41 -19.63 -20.17
C ILE A 64 -13.65 -19.10 -18.96
N ASN A 65 -12.34 -18.99 -19.12
CA ASN A 65 -11.40 -18.65 -18.06
C ASN A 65 -10.54 -17.44 -18.46
N PRO A 66 -10.17 -16.55 -17.52
CA PRO A 66 -9.39 -15.36 -17.84
C PRO A 66 -7.97 -15.73 -18.31
N GLY A 67 -7.42 -14.96 -19.24
CA GLY A 67 -6.04 -15.15 -19.72
C GLY A 67 -5.86 -16.30 -20.70
N MET A 68 -6.95 -16.83 -21.28
CA MET A 68 -6.89 -17.91 -22.27
C MET A 68 -8.10 -17.94 -23.23
N GLY A 69 -7.97 -18.73 -24.30
CA GLY A 69 -9.09 -19.15 -25.14
C GLY A 69 -9.12 -18.47 -26.51
N TRP A 70 -10.28 -18.53 -27.17
CA TRP A 70 -10.44 -17.99 -28.51
C TRP A 70 -10.60 -16.48 -28.50
N VAL A 71 -9.99 -15.84 -29.50
CA VAL A 71 -10.04 -14.40 -29.74
C VAL A 71 -10.81 -14.14 -31.04
N THR A 72 -11.71 -13.16 -31.07
CA THR A 72 -12.36 -12.74 -32.33
C THR A 72 -12.08 -11.28 -32.64
N TYR A 73 -11.79 -10.98 -33.90
CA TYR A 73 -11.56 -9.62 -34.38
C TYR A 73 -12.88 -8.86 -34.50
N TYR A 74 -13.04 -7.81 -33.70
CA TYR A 74 -14.16 -6.88 -33.86
C TYR A 74 -13.83 -5.78 -34.86
N TYR A 75 -12.66 -5.15 -34.67
CA TYR A 75 -12.03 -4.29 -35.65
C TYR A 75 -10.77 -4.95 -36.17
N SER A 76 -10.58 -4.86 -37.48
CA SER A 76 -9.32 -5.18 -38.16
C SER A 76 -9.01 -4.01 -39.07
N ASN A 77 -8.18 -3.09 -38.56
CA ASN A 77 -7.65 -1.88 -39.22
C ASN A 77 -8.69 -0.78 -39.54
N LEU A 78 -9.92 -1.12 -39.91
CA LEU A 78 -11.00 -0.17 -40.20
C LEU A 78 -12.27 -0.49 -39.41
N TYR A 79 -13.08 0.54 -39.14
CA TYR A 79 -14.29 0.42 -38.32
C TYR A 79 -15.37 -0.48 -38.91
N GLN A 80 -15.36 -0.72 -40.23
CA GLN A 80 -16.40 -1.47 -40.94
C GLN A 80 -16.05 -2.96 -41.16
N ASN A 81 -14.88 -3.39 -40.69
CA ASN A 81 -14.39 -4.75 -40.90
C ASN A 81 -14.88 -5.71 -39.80
N TYR A 82 -15.05 -6.98 -40.16
CA TYR A 82 -15.41 -8.10 -39.26
C TYR A 82 -16.54 -7.83 -38.26
N GLY A 83 -16.23 -7.92 -36.96
CA GLY A 83 -17.21 -7.95 -35.88
C GLY A 83 -18.02 -6.66 -35.73
N SER A 84 -17.59 -5.56 -36.35
CA SER A 84 -18.41 -4.35 -36.49
C SER A 84 -19.77 -4.59 -37.18
N LYS A 85 -19.92 -5.69 -37.94
CA LYS A 85 -21.18 -6.09 -38.57
C LYS A 85 -22.05 -6.99 -37.69
N LEU A 86 -21.58 -7.36 -36.50
CA LEU A 86 -22.36 -8.13 -35.53
C LEU A 86 -23.45 -7.25 -34.91
N GLU A 87 -24.61 -7.86 -34.69
CA GLU A 87 -25.68 -7.22 -33.93
C GLU A 87 -25.19 -6.78 -32.55
N PRO A 88 -25.73 -5.70 -31.95
CA PRO A 88 -25.34 -5.24 -30.62
C PRO A 88 -25.32 -6.32 -29.53
N SER A 89 -26.22 -7.29 -29.60
CA SER A 89 -26.33 -8.41 -28.66
C SER A 89 -25.46 -9.62 -29.00
N ASP A 90 -24.85 -9.66 -30.18
CA ASP A 90 -24.07 -10.81 -30.62
C ASP A 90 -22.60 -10.68 -30.19
N THR A 91 -22.22 -11.53 -29.23
CA THR A 91 -20.84 -11.66 -28.75
C THR A 91 -20.24 -13.02 -29.11
N VAL A 92 -20.77 -13.65 -30.17
CA VAL A 92 -20.25 -14.88 -30.76
C VAL A 92 -20.26 -16.05 -29.75
N ARG A 93 -21.20 -16.04 -28.80
CA ARG A 93 -21.28 -17.07 -27.73
C ARG A 93 -21.71 -18.45 -28.24
N TYR A 94 -22.24 -18.53 -29.46
CA TYR A 94 -22.48 -19.80 -30.13
C TYR A 94 -21.17 -20.55 -30.45
N PHE A 95 -20.02 -19.85 -30.47
CA PHE A 95 -18.70 -20.46 -30.67
C PHE A 95 -18.15 -20.98 -29.32
N PRO A 96 -17.98 -22.30 -29.14
CA PRO A 96 -17.51 -22.85 -27.86
C PRO A 96 -16.08 -22.41 -27.54
N GLY A 97 -15.88 -21.84 -26.35
CA GLY A 97 -14.56 -21.33 -25.91
C GLY A 97 -14.24 -19.90 -26.33
N MET A 98 -15.21 -19.20 -26.95
CA MET A 98 -15.09 -17.76 -27.24
C MET A 98 -15.02 -16.96 -25.94
N ASN A 99 -13.92 -16.24 -25.75
CA ASN A 99 -13.65 -15.53 -24.50
C ASN A 99 -13.21 -14.08 -24.71
N THR A 100 -12.44 -13.80 -25.76
CA THR A 100 -11.79 -12.50 -25.93
C THR A 100 -12.22 -11.83 -27.23
N VAL A 101 -12.50 -10.53 -27.16
CA VAL A 101 -12.66 -9.68 -28.35
C VAL A 101 -11.39 -8.87 -28.57
N PHE A 102 -10.93 -8.76 -29.81
CA PHE A 102 -9.74 -8.00 -30.16
C PHE A 102 -10.08 -6.78 -31.00
N LEU A 103 -9.54 -5.64 -30.59
CA LEU A 103 -9.77 -4.32 -31.17
C LEU A 103 -8.44 -3.80 -31.73
N ARG A 104 -8.18 -4.04 -33.03
CA ARG A 104 -7.05 -3.44 -33.75
C ARG A 104 -7.55 -2.24 -34.54
N ILE A 105 -7.15 -1.04 -34.14
CA ILE A 105 -7.68 0.20 -34.70
C ILE A 105 -6.63 1.33 -34.81
N PRO A 106 -6.71 2.18 -35.85
CA PRO A 106 -5.80 3.30 -36.03
C PRO A 106 -5.89 4.36 -34.94
N TRP A 107 -4.74 4.94 -34.57
CA TRP A 107 -4.64 6.00 -33.58
C TRP A 107 -5.45 7.24 -33.96
N ALA A 108 -5.51 7.57 -35.26
CA ALA A 108 -6.30 8.68 -35.80
C ALA A 108 -7.79 8.61 -35.43
N PHE A 109 -8.29 7.42 -35.10
CA PHE A 109 -9.69 7.22 -34.74
C PHE A 109 -9.93 7.37 -33.23
N VAL A 110 -8.93 7.03 -32.42
CA VAL A 110 -9.03 7.09 -30.96
C VAL A 110 -8.70 8.49 -30.44
N GLU A 111 -7.77 9.20 -31.08
CA GLU A 111 -7.39 10.59 -30.76
C GLU A 111 -7.41 11.48 -32.01
N PRO A 112 -8.60 11.80 -32.54
CA PRO A 112 -8.74 12.59 -33.78
C PRO A 112 -8.17 14.01 -33.66
N GLU A 113 -8.16 14.59 -32.45
CA GLU A 113 -7.53 15.86 -32.12
C GLU A 113 -6.67 15.69 -30.84
N GLU A 114 -5.60 16.48 -30.69
CA GLU A 114 -4.68 16.36 -29.56
C GLU A 114 -5.43 16.47 -28.21
N GLY A 115 -5.36 15.42 -27.39
CA GLY A 115 -6.04 15.38 -26.09
C GLY A 115 -7.56 15.17 -26.14
N GLN A 116 -8.16 14.96 -27.32
CA GLN A 116 -9.58 14.64 -27.48
C GLN A 116 -9.74 13.18 -27.88
N TYR A 117 -10.31 12.37 -26.98
CA TYR A 117 -10.35 10.92 -27.12
C TYR A 117 -11.75 10.39 -27.38
N VAL A 118 -11.89 9.48 -28.35
CA VAL A 118 -13.15 8.80 -28.69
C VAL A 118 -13.16 7.39 -28.09
N TRP A 119 -13.27 7.32 -26.76
CA TRP A 119 -13.24 6.04 -26.02
C TRP A 119 -14.39 5.09 -26.35
N GLU A 120 -15.52 5.63 -26.81
CA GLU A 120 -16.70 4.84 -27.20
C GLU A 120 -16.35 3.72 -28.18
N ILE A 121 -15.41 3.98 -29.10
CA ILE A 121 -14.97 3.01 -30.11
C ILE A 121 -14.32 1.79 -29.46
N LEU A 122 -13.60 1.95 -28.36
CA LEU A 122 -12.98 0.82 -27.65
C LEU A 122 -13.95 0.20 -26.63
N ASP A 123 -14.61 1.03 -25.82
CA ASP A 123 -15.36 0.55 -24.67
C ASP A 123 -16.68 -0.12 -25.04
N THR A 124 -17.38 0.40 -26.07
CA THR A 124 -18.68 -0.16 -26.48
C THR A 124 -18.58 -1.62 -26.91
N PRO A 125 -17.70 -2.02 -27.85
CA PRO A 125 -17.54 -3.42 -28.19
C PRO A 125 -16.95 -4.24 -27.04
N ALA A 126 -16.00 -3.70 -26.26
CA ALA A 126 -15.42 -4.40 -25.13
C ALA A 126 -16.48 -4.78 -24.08
N GLN A 127 -17.37 -3.86 -23.72
CA GLN A 127 -18.40 -4.11 -22.71
C GLN A 127 -19.34 -5.25 -23.07
N ARG A 128 -19.63 -5.48 -24.37
CA ARG A 128 -20.47 -6.60 -24.80
C ARG A 128 -19.88 -7.95 -24.35
N TRP A 129 -18.57 -8.14 -24.52
CA TRP A 129 -17.90 -9.37 -24.09
C TRP A 129 -17.72 -9.45 -22.57
N ILE A 130 -17.36 -8.32 -21.94
CA ILE A 130 -17.12 -8.22 -20.50
C ILE A 130 -18.38 -8.54 -19.69
N GLU A 131 -19.55 -8.05 -20.11
CA GLU A 131 -20.84 -8.34 -19.46
C GLU A 131 -21.15 -9.84 -19.41
N GLN A 132 -20.65 -10.59 -20.39
CA GLN A 132 -20.78 -12.04 -20.50
C GLN A 132 -19.57 -12.79 -19.90
N GLY A 133 -18.71 -12.12 -19.13
CA GLY A 133 -17.55 -12.71 -18.45
C GLY A 133 -16.30 -12.91 -19.32
N GLY A 134 -16.27 -12.31 -20.51
CA GLY A 134 -15.10 -12.30 -21.41
C GLY A 134 -14.11 -11.17 -21.16
N GLN A 135 -13.08 -11.07 -22.00
CA GLN A 135 -12.03 -10.04 -21.92
C GLN A 135 -11.85 -9.31 -23.26
N VAL A 136 -11.05 -8.24 -23.25
CA VAL A 136 -10.67 -7.47 -24.44
C VAL A 136 -9.16 -7.46 -24.64
N GLY A 137 -8.70 -7.62 -25.89
CA GLY A 137 -7.35 -7.27 -26.31
C GLY A 137 -7.38 -6.03 -27.20
N ILE A 138 -6.36 -5.17 -27.09
CA ILE A 138 -6.35 -3.86 -27.77
C ILE A 138 -5.02 -3.68 -28.52
N CYS A 139 -5.09 -3.21 -29.76
CA CYS A 139 -3.95 -2.76 -30.56
C CYS A 139 -4.28 -1.39 -31.18
N ILE A 140 -3.44 -0.40 -30.90
CA ILE A 140 -3.55 0.93 -31.53
C ILE A 140 -2.42 1.08 -32.54
N THR A 141 -2.78 1.29 -33.80
CA THR A 141 -1.84 1.30 -34.94
C THR A 141 -1.52 2.72 -35.40
N ALA A 142 -0.28 2.94 -35.87
CA ALA A 142 0.16 4.24 -36.41
C ALA A 142 0.22 4.27 -37.95
N THR A 143 0.37 3.11 -38.60
CA THR A 143 0.57 2.99 -40.05
C THR A 143 -0.45 2.02 -40.64
N GLU A 144 -1.17 2.50 -41.66
CA GLU A 144 -2.26 1.77 -42.32
C GLU A 144 -2.27 2.07 -43.81
N ASN A 145 -2.36 1.03 -44.64
CA ASN A 145 -2.45 1.17 -46.10
C ASN A 145 -3.90 1.22 -46.63
N TRP A 146 -4.89 1.00 -45.77
CA TRP A 146 -6.32 1.02 -46.13
C TRP A 146 -6.95 2.42 -46.06
N MET A 147 -6.18 3.41 -45.61
CA MET A 147 -6.59 4.80 -45.44
C MET A 147 -5.38 5.73 -45.61
N GLY A 148 -5.62 7.05 -45.76
CA GLY A 148 -4.53 8.01 -46.00
C GLY A 148 -3.51 8.14 -44.86
N SER A 149 -3.90 7.89 -43.60
CA SER A 149 -2.96 7.79 -42.48
C SER A 149 -3.61 7.18 -41.25
N GLY A 150 -2.93 6.22 -40.61
CA GLY A 150 -3.32 5.73 -39.29
C GLY A 150 -2.92 6.65 -38.14
N THR A 151 -1.96 7.55 -38.38
CA THR A 151 -1.48 8.55 -37.42
C THR A 151 -2.36 9.81 -37.51
N PRO A 152 -2.86 10.36 -36.38
CA PRO A 152 -3.66 11.57 -36.40
C PRO A 152 -2.97 12.74 -37.13
N LYS A 153 -3.72 13.44 -37.99
CA LYS A 153 -3.20 14.55 -38.80
C LYS A 153 -2.50 15.64 -37.97
N TRP A 154 -3.00 15.93 -36.77
CA TRP A 154 -2.47 16.97 -35.89
C TRP A 154 -1.01 16.71 -35.46
N ILE A 155 -0.53 15.46 -35.53
CA ILE A 155 0.86 15.11 -35.21
C ILE A 155 1.80 15.58 -36.31
N TYR A 156 1.40 15.41 -37.56
CA TYR A 156 2.16 15.94 -38.71
C TYR A 156 2.08 17.47 -38.77
N ASP A 157 0.93 18.05 -38.42
CA ASP A 157 0.79 19.50 -38.30
C ASP A 157 1.66 20.08 -37.16
N ALA A 158 1.94 19.30 -36.12
CA ALA A 158 2.88 19.63 -35.06
C ALA A 158 4.37 19.52 -35.50
N GLY A 159 4.63 18.98 -36.69
CA GLY A 159 5.96 18.93 -37.32
C GLY A 159 6.62 17.56 -37.38
N ALA A 160 5.93 16.49 -36.96
CA ALA A 160 6.47 15.14 -37.10
C ALA A 160 6.68 14.77 -38.58
N LYS A 161 7.77 14.07 -38.88
CA LYS A 161 8.07 13.60 -40.24
C LYS A 161 7.30 12.33 -40.59
N SER A 162 7.07 12.15 -41.89
CA SER A 162 6.47 10.95 -42.48
C SER A 162 7.05 10.64 -43.85
N TYR A 163 6.78 9.42 -44.31
CA TYR A 163 7.02 8.95 -45.65
C TYR A 163 5.67 8.66 -46.31
N GLU A 164 5.45 9.22 -47.50
CA GLU A 164 4.27 8.88 -48.31
C GLU A 164 4.59 7.66 -49.17
N VAL A 165 3.71 6.67 -49.12
CA VAL A 165 3.83 5.39 -49.83
C VAL A 165 2.47 5.06 -50.40
N ASP A 166 2.34 4.96 -51.73
CA ASP A 166 1.11 4.61 -52.45
C ASP A 166 -0.18 5.34 -51.95
N GLY A 167 -0.04 6.61 -51.54
CA GLY A 167 -1.16 7.43 -51.07
C GLY A 167 -1.52 7.32 -49.59
N TYR A 168 -0.72 6.62 -48.78
CA TYR A 168 -0.83 6.61 -47.32
C TYR A 168 0.49 7.04 -46.65
N LEU A 169 0.40 7.45 -45.36
CA LEU A 169 1.55 7.94 -44.59
C LEU A 169 2.04 6.93 -43.57
N GLU A 170 3.37 6.70 -43.56
CA GLU A 170 4.10 6.05 -42.47
C GLU A 170 4.89 7.12 -41.69
N PRO A 171 4.71 7.26 -40.36
CA PRO A 171 5.50 8.21 -39.56
C PRO A 171 6.97 7.79 -39.49
N ASP A 172 7.88 8.76 -39.36
CA ASP A 172 9.25 8.44 -38.98
C ASP A 172 9.30 8.02 -37.51
N TYR A 173 9.47 6.72 -37.24
CA TYR A 173 9.45 6.17 -35.88
C TYR A 173 10.62 6.66 -34.99
N ASP A 174 11.63 7.33 -35.54
CA ASP A 174 12.70 8.01 -34.77
C ASP A 174 12.41 9.49 -34.54
N ASP A 175 11.35 10.04 -35.12
CA ASP A 175 11.02 11.45 -35.00
C ASP A 175 10.65 11.78 -33.54
N PRO A 176 11.31 12.78 -32.93
CA PRO A 176 11.10 13.09 -31.53
C PRO A 176 9.68 13.61 -31.25
N ILE A 177 9.03 14.27 -32.20
CA ILE A 177 7.64 14.74 -32.06
C ILE A 177 6.72 13.53 -32.08
N PHE A 178 6.91 12.61 -33.03
CA PHE A 178 6.13 11.36 -33.06
C PHE A 178 6.26 10.58 -31.74
N LEU A 179 7.49 10.34 -31.28
CA LEU A 179 7.76 9.62 -30.03
C LEU A 179 7.13 10.30 -28.80
N GLU A 180 7.22 11.63 -28.70
CA GLU A 180 6.59 12.40 -27.62
C GLU A 180 5.06 12.23 -27.64
N LYS A 181 4.44 12.30 -28.84
CA LYS A 181 2.98 12.15 -28.97
C LYS A 181 2.53 10.73 -28.67
N VAL A 182 3.28 9.71 -29.11
CA VAL A 182 3.02 8.31 -28.75
C VAL A 182 3.11 8.14 -27.24
N GLU A 183 4.13 8.70 -26.58
CA GLU A 183 4.25 8.62 -25.11
C GLU A 183 3.05 9.23 -24.41
N ASN A 184 2.64 10.42 -24.84
CA ASN A 184 1.50 11.13 -24.26
C ASN A 184 0.20 10.32 -24.41
N PHE A 185 -0.04 9.74 -25.58
CA PHE A 185 -1.19 8.88 -25.82
C PHE A 185 -1.13 7.61 -24.98
N VAL A 186 0.00 6.89 -24.99
CA VAL A 186 0.22 5.65 -24.23
C VAL A 186 0.04 5.88 -22.73
N ARG A 187 0.49 7.02 -22.20
CA ARG A 187 0.24 7.42 -20.81
C ARG A 187 -1.25 7.51 -20.49
N VAL A 188 -2.04 8.11 -21.38
CA VAL A 188 -3.50 8.24 -21.21
C VAL A 188 -4.20 6.89 -21.37
N LEU A 189 -3.78 6.08 -22.35
CA LEU A 189 -4.28 4.73 -22.56
C LEU A 189 -4.03 3.84 -21.33
N ALA A 190 -2.83 3.93 -20.74
CA ALA A 190 -2.47 3.21 -19.52
C ALA A 190 -3.30 3.66 -18.31
N ALA A 191 -3.52 4.98 -18.15
CA ALA A 191 -4.38 5.49 -17.09
C ALA A 191 -5.82 4.95 -17.18
N ARG A 192 -6.28 4.53 -18.36
CA ARG A 192 -7.60 3.92 -18.59
C ARG A 192 -7.61 2.40 -18.43
N TYR A 193 -6.59 1.71 -18.92
CA TYR A 193 -6.62 0.25 -19.12
C TYR A 193 -5.58 -0.55 -18.34
N ASP A 194 -4.55 0.08 -17.75
CA ASP A 194 -3.59 -0.66 -16.92
C ASP A 194 -4.25 -1.16 -15.63
N ASN A 195 -3.91 -2.38 -15.21
CA ASN A 195 -4.50 -3.07 -14.04
C ASN A 195 -6.03 -3.32 -14.14
N ASN A 196 -6.62 -3.17 -15.32
CA ASN A 196 -8.01 -3.54 -15.55
C ASN A 196 -8.09 -5.06 -15.82
N PRO A 197 -8.74 -5.87 -14.95
CA PRO A 197 -8.79 -7.33 -15.11
C PRO A 197 -9.56 -7.80 -16.35
N ASN A 198 -10.32 -6.90 -16.98
CA ASN A 198 -11.05 -7.19 -18.21
C ASN A 198 -10.19 -7.05 -19.46
N VAL A 199 -8.98 -6.48 -19.36
CA VAL A 199 -8.03 -6.39 -20.48
C VAL A 199 -7.10 -7.61 -20.44
N ALA A 200 -7.20 -8.48 -21.44
CA ALA A 200 -6.41 -9.69 -21.54
C ALA A 200 -4.94 -9.38 -21.85
N TYR A 201 -4.71 -8.53 -22.85
CA TYR A 201 -3.40 -8.04 -23.25
C TYR A 201 -3.51 -6.77 -24.10
N LEU A 202 -2.41 -6.05 -24.25
CA LEU A 202 -2.32 -4.86 -25.09
C LEU A 202 -1.10 -4.95 -26.02
N PHE A 203 -1.33 -4.69 -27.30
CA PHE A 203 -0.33 -4.77 -28.35
C PHE A 203 0.47 -3.45 -28.46
N VAL A 204 1.80 -3.55 -28.59
CA VAL A 204 2.67 -2.41 -28.90
C VAL A 204 2.56 -2.08 -30.38
N GLY A 205 1.45 -1.44 -30.77
CA GLY A 205 1.05 -1.29 -32.19
C GLY A 205 1.49 0.00 -32.90
N HIS A 206 2.16 0.94 -32.24
CA HIS A 206 2.57 2.21 -32.88
C HIS A 206 3.77 2.08 -33.84
N TYR A 207 4.28 0.86 -34.05
CA TYR A 207 5.43 0.59 -34.89
C TYR A 207 5.10 -0.48 -35.94
N GLY A 208 5.46 -0.19 -37.18
CA GLY A 208 5.24 -1.07 -38.33
C GLY A 208 3.84 -0.99 -38.93
N MET A 209 3.70 -1.60 -40.11
CA MET A 209 2.43 -1.75 -40.83
C MET A 209 1.44 -2.55 -39.98
N TRP A 210 0.21 -2.06 -39.83
CA TRP A 210 -0.86 -2.70 -39.04
C TRP A 210 -0.49 -2.96 -37.56
N GLY A 211 0.59 -2.34 -37.07
CA GLY A 211 1.14 -2.56 -35.74
C GLY A 211 1.95 -3.85 -35.55
N GLU A 212 2.28 -4.57 -36.63
CA GLU A 212 2.99 -5.85 -36.60
C GLU A 212 4.51 -5.70 -36.47
N GLY A 213 5.01 -4.47 -36.46
CA GLY A 213 6.44 -4.20 -36.25
C GLY A 213 7.35 -4.49 -37.44
N HIS A 214 6.78 -4.72 -38.62
CA HIS A 214 7.54 -4.76 -39.88
C HIS A 214 7.20 -3.58 -40.78
N THR A 215 8.15 -3.21 -41.63
CA THR A 215 8.03 -2.11 -42.61
C THR A 215 8.33 -2.60 -44.03
N VAL A 216 8.12 -3.89 -44.30
CA VAL A 216 8.55 -4.55 -45.55
C VAL A 216 7.87 -3.98 -46.80
N LEU A 217 6.66 -3.42 -46.65
CA LEU A 217 5.91 -2.80 -47.74
C LEU A 217 6.31 -1.34 -48.02
N THR A 218 6.93 -0.66 -47.05
CA THR A 218 7.20 0.78 -47.10
C THR A 218 8.70 1.06 -47.27
N THR A 219 9.56 0.41 -46.49
CA THR A 219 11.02 0.60 -46.51
C THR A 219 11.61 0.50 -47.91
N PRO A 220 11.25 -0.47 -48.79
CA PRO A 220 11.78 -0.51 -50.15
C PRO A 220 11.41 0.69 -51.03
N LYS A 221 10.34 1.42 -50.71
CA LYS A 221 9.84 2.55 -51.52
C LYS A 221 10.48 3.88 -51.12
N HIS A 222 10.63 4.14 -49.82
CA HIS A 222 11.22 5.39 -49.33
C HIS A 222 12.67 5.25 -48.82
N GLY A 223 13.20 4.02 -48.73
CA GLY A 223 14.61 3.73 -48.42
C GLY A 223 15.01 3.89 -46.95
N LYS A 224 14.08 4.21 -46.04
CA LYS A 224 14.35 4.29 -44.59
C LYS A 224 14.00 2.96 -43.92
N SER A 225 14.97 2.42 -43.18
CA SER A 225 14.80 1.30 -42.25
C SER A 225 15.05 1.76 -40.82
N TRP A 226 14.41 1.10 -39.87
CA TRP A 226 14.61 1.30 -38.44
C TRP A 226 15.18 0.03 -37.83
N GLY A 227 16.09 0.21 -36.87
CA GLY A 227 16.79 -0.90 -36.23
C GLY A 227 16.20 -1.28 -34.88
N VAL A 228 16.82 -2.26 -34.25
CA VAL A 228 16.45 -2.77 -32.92
C VAL A 228 16.30 -1.67 -31.86
N GLU A 229 17.10 -0.61 -31.91
CA GLU A 229 17.02 0.47 -30.92
C GLU A 229 15.76 1.33 -31.06
N THR A 230 15.16 1.42 -32.25
CA THR A 230 13.85 2.06 -32.44
C THR A 230 12.74 1.16 -31.91
N GLN A 231 12.81 -0.14 -32.21
CA GLN A 231 11.88 -1.13 -31.69
C GLN A 231 11.87 -1.17 -30.14
N LYS A 232 13.06 -1.18 -29.51
CA LYS A 232 13.21 -1.09 -28.04
C LYS A 232 12.56 0.17 -27.46
N ARG A 233 12.78 1.33 -28.10
CA ARG A 233 12.16 2.60 -27.69
C ARG A 233 10.64 2.52 -27.69
N MET A 234 10.04 1.83 -28.66
CA MET A 234 8.59 1.62 -28.71
C MET A 234 8.10 0.71 -27.58
N ILE A 235 8.82 -0.36 -27.27
CA ILE A 235 8.52 -1.22 -26.11
C ILE A 235 8.62 -0.42 -24.80
N ASP A 236 9.68 0.39 -24.65
CA ASP A 236 9.93 1.22 -23.47
C ASP A 236 8.84 2.27 -23.26
N LEU A 237 8.33 2.88 -24.32
CA LEU A 237 7.20 3.82 -24.25
C LEU A 237 5.99 3.19 -23.54
N TYR A 238 5.63 1.97 -23.94
CA TYR A 238 4.53 1.25 -23.29
C TYR A 238 4.87 0.77 -21.89
N ARG A 239 6.05 0.16 -21.66
CA ARG A 239 6.45 -0.35 -20.34
C ARG A 239 6.66 0.73 -19.31
N ARG A 240 6.95 1.97 -19.72
CA ARG A 240 6.98 3.11 -18.81
C ARG A 240 5.62 3.39 -18.16
N HIS A 241 4.50 3.10 -18.83
CA HIS A 241 3.16 3.43 -18.35
C HIS A 241 2.29 2.23 -17.97
N PHE A 242 2.33 1.12 -18.74
CA PHE A 242 1.64 -0.11 -18.38
C PHE A 242 2.53 -0.93 -17.45
N LYS A 243 2.13 -1.10 -16.18
CA LYS A 243 2.90 -1.86 -15.18
C LYS A 243 2.30 -3.22 -14.87
N HIS A 244 0.98 -3.37 -15.02
CA HIS A 244 0.24 -4.53 -14.56
C HIS A 244 -0.39 -5.33 -15.70
N THR A 245 -0.86 -4.67 -16.75
CA THR A 245 -1.47 -5.32 -17.92
C THR A 245 -0.39 -5.96 -18.80
N THR A 246 -0.65 -7.19 -19.25
CA THR A 246 0.22 -7.93 -20.17
C THR A 246 0.37 -7.14 -21.48
N LEU A 247 1.60 -6.89 -21.89
CA LEU A 247 1.89 -6.34 -23.21
C LEU A 247 2.37 -7.44 -24.15
N CYS A 248 2.08 -7.30 -25.45
CA CYS A 248 2.67 -8.13 -26.50
C CYS A 248 3.25 -7.29 -27.66
N ILE A 249 4.25 -7.85 -28.33
CA ILE A 249 4.74 -7.42 -29.65
C ILE A 249 4.47 -8.54 -30.67
N SER A 250 4.42 -8.20 -31.96
CA SER A 250 4.47 -9.23 -33.01
C SER A 250 5.84 -9.92 -33.01
N ASP A 251 5.86 -11.19 -33.40
CA ASP A 251 7.06 -11.94 -33.76
C ASP A 251 7.81 -11.29 -34.93
N ASP A 252 7.09 -10.64 -35.84
CA ASP A 252 7.61 -9.87 -36.98
C ASP A 252 8.58 -8.74 -36.62
N TYR A 253 8.68 -8.33 -35.35
CA TYR A 253 9.78 -7.51 -34.86
C TYR A 253 11.15 -8.16 -35.12
N ALA A 254 11.23 -9.50 -35.07
CA ALA A 254 12.41 -10.28 -35.44
C ALA A 254 12.54 -10.48 -36.95
N GLY A 255 11.43 -10.42 -37.69
CA GLY A 255 11.34 -10.55 -39.14
C GLY A 255 10.36 -11.66 -39.55
N HIS A 256 9.49 -11.36 -40.52
CA HIS A 256 8.34 -12.18 -40.92
C HIS A 256 8.61 -13.63 -41.37
N ASP A 257 9.85 -13.94 -41.77
CA ASP A 257 10.25 -15.26 -42.27
C ASP A 257 11.56 -15.77 -41.63
N GLN A 258 12.13 -15.00 -40.69
CA GLN A 258 13.43 -15.30 -40.14
C GLN A 258 13.33 -16.36 -39.04
N ARG A 259 13.60 -17.62 -39.38
CA ARG A 259 13.63 -18.71 -38.39
C ARG A 259 14.73 -18.51 -37.35
N GLY A 260 14.41 -18.83 -36.10
CA GLY A 260 15.37 -18.77 -35.00
C GLY A 260 14.72 -18.85 -33.62
N GLU A 261 15.46 -19.40 -32.67
CA GLU A 261 15.01 -19.50 -31.27
C GLU A 261 15.11 -18.15 -30.55
N ARG A 262 16.14 -17.35 -30.88
CA ARG A 262 16.52 -16.16 -30.10
C ARG A 262 16.85 -14.99 -31.01
N PHE A 263 16.22 -13.85 -30.74
CA PHE A 263 16.48 -12.60 -31.45
C PHE A 263 16.71 -11.46 -30.44
N PRO A 264 17.62 -10.51 -30.72
CA PRO A 264 17.92 -9.44 -29.79
C PRO A 264 16.69 -8.63 -29.33
N ILE A 265 15.71 -8.44 -30.20
CA ILE A 265 14.51 -7.66 -29.87
C ILE A 265 13.49 -8.44 -29.04
N THR A 266 13.28 -9.72 -29.34
CA THR A 266 12.31 -10.55 -28.59
C THR A 266 12.89 -10.97 -27.24
N ASP A 267 14.19 -11.21 -27.14
CA ASP A 267 14.91 -11.34 -25.86
C ASP A 267 14.76 -10.09 -24.99
N TYR A 268 14.84 -8.92 -25.61
CA TYR A 268 14.64 -7.66 -24.92
C TYR A 268 13.18 -7.50 -24.46
N ALA A 269 12.20 -7.78 -25.33
CA ALA A 269 10.78 -7.77 -24.96
C ALA A 269 10.52 -8.68 -23.75
N PHE A 270 11.03 -9.91 -23.78
CA PHE A 270 10.95 -10.85 -22.67
C PHE A 270 11.57 -10.28 -21.38
N SER A 271 12.75 -9.67 -21.47
CA SER A 271 13.42 -9.02 -20.32
C SER A 271 12.59 -7.89 -19.68
N GLN A 272 11.68 -7.29 -20.46
CA GLN A 272 10.77 -6.24 -20.01
C GLN A 272 9.39 -6.77 -19.57
N GLY A 273 9.18 -8.09 -19.61
CA GLY A 273 7.88 -8.72 -19.31
C GLY A 273 6.85 -8.56 -20.43
N VAL A 274 7.29 -8.33 -21.67
CA VAL A 274 6.45 -8.23 -22.86
C VAL A 274 6.47 -9.57 -23.59
N THR A 275 5.30 -10.10 -23.90
CA THR A 275 5.14 -11.39 -24.58
C THR A 275 5.10 -11.25 -26.10
N ILE A 276 4.94 -12.35 -26.80
CA ILE A 276 4.83 -12.40 -28.26
C ILE A 276 3.41 -12.74 -28.73
N HIS A 277 3.09 -12.19 -29.90
CA HIS A 277 1.98 -12.55 -30.75
C HIS A 277 2.54 -13.03 -32.08
N ASP A 278 2.20 -14.24 -32.53
CA ASP A 278 2.65 -14.78 -33.82
C ASP A 278 1.47 -14.84 -34.80
N ASP A 279 1.57 -14.13 -35.92
CA ASP A 279 0.56 -14.06 -36.97
C ASP A 279 0.91 -14.87 -38.24
N SER A 280 1.97 -15.68 -38.18
CA SER A 280 2.43 -16.50 -39.30
C SER A 280 1.64 -17.81 -39.50
N ILE A 281 0.75 -18.15 -38.56
CA ILE A 281 0.13 -19.47 -38.49
C ILE A 281 -0.78 -19.72 -39.70
N LEU A 282 -0.40 -20.70 -40.53
CA LEU A 282 -1.08 -21.11 -41.76
C LEU A 282 -1.22 -19.98 -42.82
N VAL A 283 -0.34 -19.00 -42.79
CA VAL A 283 -0.24 -17.96 -43.84
C VAL A 283 0.27 -18.55 -45.15
N GLN A 284 1.32 -19.38 -45.07
CA GLN A 284 1.97 -20.04 -46.21
C GLN A 284 1.73 -21.56 -46.18
N PRO A 285 1.70 -22.24 -47.36
CA PRO A 285 1.60 -23.69 -47.41
C PRO A 285 2.84 -24.38 -46.83
N PRO A 286 2.73 -25.67 -46.46
CA PRO A 286 3.88 -26.46 -46.03
C PRO A 286 5.06 -26.37 -47.01
N PRO A 287 6.31 -26.30 -46.53
CA PRO A 287 6.73 -26.51 -45.14
C PRO A 287 6.76 -25.24 -44.26
N ASN A 288 6.31 -24.08 -44.77
CA ASN A 288 6.43 -22.78 -44.07
C ASN A 288 5.13 -22.37 -43.35
N SER A 289 4.46 -23.34 -42.74
CA SER A 289 3.17 -23.12 -42.08
C SER A 289 3.23 -22.21 -40.84
N TRP A 290 4.42 -21.97 -40.29
CA TRP A 290 4.78 -20.94 -39.31
C TRP A 290 6.32 -20.86 -39.21
N PHE A 291 6.84 -19.84 -38.52
CA PHE A 291 8.29 -19.57 -38.46
C PHE A 291 8.91 -19.59 -37.05
N HIS A 292 8.15 -19.41 -35.96
CA HIS A 292 8.72 -19.03 -34.66
C HIS A 292 8.30 -19.90 -33.45
N SER A 293 7.97 -21.18 -33.66
CA SER A 293 7.60 -22.10 -32.57
C SER A 293 8.69 -22.28 -31.51
N GLU A 294 9.95 -22.25 -31.95
CA GLU A 294 11.13 -22.29 -31.10
C GLU A 294 11.29 -21.01 -30.27
N MET A 295 10.87 -19.85 -30.79
CA MET A 295 10.94 -18.58 -30.09
C MET A 295 9.98 -18.55 -28.89
N ALA A 296 8.79 -19.15 -29.05
CA ALA A 296 7.78 -19.22 -28.00
C ALA A 296 8.28 -19.93 -26.73
N GLN A 297 9.30 -20.79 -26.83
CA GLN A 297 9.89 -21.53 -25.71
C GLN A 297 10.51 -20.61 -24.64
N LEU A 298 10.93 -19.42 -25.02
CA LEU A 298 11.39 -18.41 -24.07
C LEU A 298 10.24 -17.83 -23.24
N PHE A 299 9.06 -17.66 -23.86
CA PHE A 299 7.95 -16.88 -23.31
C PHE A 299 6.98 -17.72 -22.49
N TRP A 300 6.47 -18.81 -23.08
CA TRP A 300 5.35 -19.57 -22.51
C TRP A 300 5.54 -20.06 -21.07
N PRO A 301 6.75 -20.33 -20.54
CA PRO A 301 6.87 -20.74 -19.14
C PRO A 301 6.42 -19.66 -18.15
N THR A 302 6.44 -18.38 -18.56
CA THR A 302 6.19 -17.24 -17.65
C THR A 302 5.21 -16.19 -18.17
N LEU A 303 5.02 -16.09 -19.48
CA LEU A 303 4.17 -15.12 -20.17
C LEU A 303 3.26 -15.81 -21.19
N PRO A 304 1.99 -15.38 -21.37
CA PRO A 304 1.06 -16.00 -22.30
C PRO A 304 1.45 -15.75 -23.76
N VAL A 305 1.41 -16.79 -24.60
CA VAL A 305 1.67 -16.68 -26.04
C VAL A 305 0.34 -16.52 -26.79
N VAL A 306 0.28 -15.54 -27.70
CA VAL A 306 -0.90 -15.28 -28.54
C VAL A 306 -0.62 -15.76 -29.96
N LEU A 307 -1.53 -16.52 -30.53
CA LEU A 307 -1.47 -16.94 -31.93
C LEU A 307 -2.59 -16.30 -32.74
N GLU A 308 -2.24 -15.93 -33.96
CA GLU A 308 -3.16 -15.56 -35.01
C GLU A 308 -2.93 -16.46 -36.21
N HIS A 309 -4.01 -17.08 -36.69
CA HIS A 309 -3.98 -17.70 -37.99
C HIS A 309 -4.42 -16.69 -39.06
N GLU A 310 -3.92 -16.89 -40.28
CA GLU A 310 -4.30 -16.13 -41.47
C GLU A 310 -5.83 -16.02 -41.67
N HIS A 311 -6.27 -15.08 -42.50
CA HIS A 311 -7.63 -15.07 -43.03
C HIS A 311 -8.05 -16.45 -43.55
N TYR A 312 -8.95 -17.13 -42.83
CA TYR A 312 -9.28 -18.54 -43.06
C TYR A 312 -9.60 -18.86 -44.53
N GLY A 313 -10.44 -18.06 -45.18
CA GLY A 313 -10.76 -18.26 -46.60
C GLY A 313 -9.55 -18.14 -47.51
N GLY A 314 -8.69 -17.13 -47.29
CA GLY A 314 -7.46 -16.94 -48.06
C GLY A 314 -6.44 -18.08 -47.85
N SER A 315 -6.31 -18.56 -46.61
CA SER A 315 -5.45 -19.72 -46.30
C SER A 315 -5.95 -21.00 -46.98
N VAL A 316 -7.26 -21.24 -46.99
CA VAL A 316 -7.88 -22.39 -47.70
C VAL A 316 -7.65 -22.28 -49.22
N GLU A 317 -7.90 -21.11 -49.81
CA GLU A 317 -7.71 -20.88 -51.25
C GLU A 317 -6.25 -21.07 -51.69
N ARG A 318 -5.29 -20.70 -50.84
CA ARG A 318 -3.86 -20.90 -51.10
C ARG A 318 -3.37 -22.32 -50.83
N GLY A 319 -4.22 -23.20 -50.30
CA GLY A 319 -3.84 -24.57 -49.90
C GLY A 319 -2.91 -24.61 -48.69
N ALA A 320 -2.94 -23.57 -47.84
CA ALA A 320 -2.15 -23.49 -46.63
C ALA A 320 -2.87 -24.06 -45.39
N TRP A 321 -4.21 -24.07 -45.40
CA TRP A 321 -5.00 -24.51 -44.26
C TRP A 321 -4.92 -26.03 -44.02
N ASP A 322 -4.53 -26.42 -42.82
CA ASP A 322 -4.55 -27.81 -42.37
C ASP A 322 -4.86 -27.87 -40.85
N ASN A 323 -5.85 -28.69 -40.48
CA ASN A 323 -6.33 -28.78 -39.11
C ASN A 323 -5.32 -29.41 -38.15
N ASP A 324 -4.52 -30.37 -38.61
CA ASP A 324 -3.52 -31.02 -37.77
C ASP A 324 -2.29 -30.13 -37.60
N LEU A 325 -1.93 -29.33 -38.61
CA LEU A 325 -0.93 -28.28 -38.47
C LEU A 325 -1.40 -27.17 -37.52
N LEU A 326 -2.67 -26.75 -37.56
CA LEU A 326 -3.22 -25.82 -36.57
C LEU A 326 -3.13 -26.37 -35.15
N MET A 327 -3.51 -27.64 -34.95
CA MET A 327 -3.37 -28.31 -33.66
C MET A 327 -1.91 -28.35 -33.20
N LYS A 328 -1.00 -28.68 -34.12
CA LYS A 328 0.43 -28.74 -33.84
C LYS A 328 0.97 -27.36 -33.44
N ALA A 329 0.55 -26.27 -34.09
CA ALA A 329 0.93 -24.92 -33.68
C ALA A 329 0.48 -24.59 -32.26
N VAL A 330 -0.77 -24.94 -31.89
CA VAL A 330 -1.28 -24.75 -30.51
C VAL A 330 -0.40 -25.45 -29.47
N GLU A 331 0.03 -26.68 -29.77
CA GLU A 331 0.91 -27.47 -28.90
C GLU A 331 2.34 -26.90 -28.85
N ASP A 332 2.98 -26.72 -30.02
CA ASP A 332 4.38 -26.28 -30.13
C ASP A 332 4.60 -24.91 -29.47
N TYR A 333 3.66 -23.97 -29.63
CA TYR A 333 3.78 -22.61 -29.09
C TYR A 333 3.29 -22.47 -27.66
N HIS A 334 2.67 -23.51 -27.09
CA HIS A 334 1.98 -23.42 -25.80
C HIS A 334 0.93 -22.28 -25.78
N ALA A 335 0.09 -22.26 -26.82
CA ALA A 335 -0.82 -21.15 -27.08
C ALA A 335 -1.78 -20.90 -25.91
N SER A 336 -1.74 -19.67 -25.40
CA SER A 336 -2.71 -19.19 -24.41
C SER A 336 -3.96 -18.66 -25.10
N PHE A 337 -3.77 -17.99 -26.24
CA PHE A 337 -4.82 -17.43 -27.07
C PHE A 337 -4.66 -17.87 -28.52
N LEU A 338 -5.79 -18.02 -29.22
CA LEU A 338 -5.84 -18.30 -30.66
C LEU A 338 -6.94 -17.47 -31.30
N SER A 339 -6.59 -16.63 -32.26
CA SER A 339 -7.56 -15.75 -32.90
C SER A 339 -8.26 -16.41 -34.08
N ILE A 340 -9.53 -16.05 -34.28
CA ILE A 340 -10.31 -16.33 -35.47
C ILE A 340 -10.25 -15.09 -36.38
N HIS A 341 -9.34 -15.10 -37.36
CA HIS A 341 -9.27 -14.01 -38.34
C HIS A 341 -10.25 -14.23 -39.51
N TRP A 342 -11.52 -14.47 -39.22
CA TRP A 342 -12.58 -14.73 -40.22
C TRP A 342 -13.99 -14.50 -39.65
N TRP A 343 -15.03 -14.72 -40.47
CA TRP A 343 -16.43 -14.80 -40.01
C TRP A 343 -16.60 -16.01 -39.07
N PRO A 344 -16.87 -15.80 -37.76
CA PRO A 344 -16.80 -16.88 -36.77
C PRO A 344 -17.83 -18.00 -36.97
N ASP A 345 -19.02 -17.68 -37.49
CA ASP A 345 -20.06 -18.64 -37.88
C ASP A 345 -19.56 -19.61 -38.96
N ARG A 346 -18.99 -19.06 -40.04
CA ARG A 346 -18.47 -19.87 -41.16
C ARG A 346 -17.26 -20.69 -40.72
N PHE A 347 -16.37 -20.09 -39.94
CA PHE A 347 -15.21 -20.78 -39.39
C PHE A 347 -15.64 -21.93 -38.48
N TYR A 348 -16.59 -21.70 -37.58
CA TYR A 348 -17.14 -22.72 -36.70
C TYR A 348 -17.75 -23.89 -37.47
N GLU A 349 -18.63 -23.59 -38.43
CA GLU A 349 -19.34 -24.62 -39.19
C GLU A 349 -18.39 -25.52 -39.97
N ALA A 350 -17.32 -24.96 -40.54
CA ALA A 350 -16.33 -25.73 -41.28
C ALA A 350 -15.35 -26.52 -40.39
N ASN A 351 -15.13 -26.11 -39.13
CA ASN A 351 -14.02 -26.58 -38.30
C ASN A 351 -14.41 -27.13 -36.92
N LYS A 352 -15.66 -27.59 -36.74
CA LYS A 352 -16.20 -28.06 -35.43
C LYS A 352 -15.28 -29.04 -34.70
N GLU A 353 -14.72 -30.03 -35.41
CA GLU A 353 -13.91 -31.08 -34.81
C GLU A 353 -12.56 -30.57 -34.30
N ILE A 354 -11.85 -29.74 -35.08
CA ILE A 354 -10.58 -29.16 -34.63
C ILE A 354 -10.80 -28.15 -33.50
N ILE A 355 -11.90 -27.39 -33.52
CA ILE A 355 -12.28 -26.47 -32.43
C ILE A 355 -12.51 -27.26 -31.13
N ARG A 356 -13.21 -28.41 -31.21
CA ARG A 356 -13.41 -29.30 -30.06
C ARG A 356 -12.09 -29.84 -29.51
N ARG A 357 -11.15 -30.23 -30.37
CA ARG A 357 -9.80 -30.69 -29.97
C ARG A 357 -9.01 -29.57 -29.28
N ILE A 358 -8.96 -28.38 -29.89
CA ILE A 358 -8.25 -27.21 -29.35
C ILE A 358 -8.84 -26.77 -28.00
N ASN A 359 -10.16 -26.77 -27.83
CA ASN A 359 -10.81 -26.41 -26.56
C ASN A 359 -10.44 -27.30 -25.37
N ARG A 360 -9.88 -28.49 -25.62
CA ARG A 360 -9.34 -29.36 -24.56
C ARG A 360 -7.92 -29.02 -24.17
N ARG A 361 -7.23 -28.15 -24.92
CA ARG A 361 -5.79 -27.92 -24.83
C ARG A 361 -5.42 -26.45 -24.67
N ILE A 362 -6.02 -25.53 -25.43
CA ILE A 362 -5.68 -24.11 -25.42
C ILE A 362 -5.69 -23.50 -24.02
N GLY A 363 -4.64 -22.73 -23.68
CA GLY A 363 -4.50 -22.16 -22.34
C GLY A 363 -4.32 -23.22 -21.26
N TYR A 364 -4.99 -23.07 -20.13
CA TYR A 364 -4.94 -23.99 -19.00
C TYR A 364 -6.27 -24.70 -18.78
N ARG A 365 -6.20 -25.94 -18.29
CA ARG A 365 -7.38 -26.75 -17.95
C ARG A 365 -7.16 -27.44 -16.62
N LEU A 366 -7.60 -26.79 -15.54
CA LEU A 366 -7.42 -27.29 -14.19
C LEU A 366 -8.36 -28.46 -13.90
N GLN A 367 -7.80 -29.60 -13.55
CA GLN A 367 -8.53 -30.82 -13.23
C GLN A 367 -8.15 -31.32 -11.84
N VAL A 368 -9.12 -31.96 -11.19
CA VAL A 368 -8.97 -32.73 -9.95
C VAL A 368 -9.46 -34.17 -10.19
N PRO A 369 -8.67 -35.02 -10.89
CA PRO A 369 -9.09 -36.39 -11.21
C PRO A 369 -9.52 -37.22 -9.99
N GLU A 370 -8.89 -37.00 -8.84
CA GLU A 370 -9.14 -37.76 -7.61
C GLU A 370 -9.15 -36.85 -6.39
N ILE A 371 -10.09 -37.14 -5.48
CA ILE A 371 -10.21 -36.43 -4.21
C ILE A 371 -10.73 -37.34 -3.11
N THR A 372 -10.18 -37.19 -1.91
CA THR A 372 -10.50 -37.98 -0.73
C THR A 372 -10.70 -37.07 0.48
N TRP A 373 -11.81 -37.26 1.21
CA TRP A 373 -12.14 -36.49 2.41
C TRP A 373 -12.79 -37.38 3.49
N PRO A 374 -12.72 -37.01 4.78
CA PRO A 374 -13.41 -37.77 5.83
C PRO A 374 -14.94 -37.66 5.70
N ARG A 375 -15.65 -38.77 5.92
CA ARG A 375 -17.12 -38.77 5.99
C ARG A 375 -17.66 -37.87 7.10
N THR A 376 -16.97 -37.88 8.24
CA THR A 376 -17.38 -37.19 9.46
C THR A 376 -16.22 -36.40 10.03
N VAL A 377 -16.47 -35.15 10.38
CA VAL A 377 -15.51 -34.24 11.03
C VAL A 377 -16.16 -33.58 12.23
N ARG A 378 -15.36 -33.00 13.12
CA ARG A 378 -15.85 -32.34 14.33
C ARG A 378 -15.43 -30.88 14.35
N LYS A 379 -16.30 -30.00 14.85
CA LYS A 379 -15.93 -28.60 15.09
C LYS A 379 -14.69 -28.50 16.00
N GLY A 380 -13.79 -27.59 15.65
CA GLY A 380 -12.55 -27.35 16.39
C GLY A 380 -11.46 -28.41 16.24
N GLU A 381 -11.71 -29.53 15.55
CA GLU A 381 -10.69 -30.55 15.25
C GLU A 381 -10.13 -30.36 13.84
N LYS A 382 -8.83 -30.66 13.69
CA LYS A 382 -8.18 -30.67 12.39
C LYS A 382 -8.63 -31.90 11.59
N PHE A 383 -8.86 -31.73 10.29
CA PHE A 383 -9.08 -32.82 9.36
C PHE A 383 -8.41 -32.51 8.02
N THR A 384 -8.21 -33.54 7.20
CA THR A 384 -7.48 -33.43 5.93
C THR A 384 -8.36 -33.74 4.73
N ILE A 385 -8.22 -32.98 3.65
CA ILE A 385 -8.72 -33.33 2.31
C ILE A 385 -7.49 -33.56 1.44
N LYS A 386 -7.43 -34.71 0.77
CA LYS A 386 -6.40 -35.01 -0.23
C LYS A 386 -6.98 -34.84 -1.61
N SER A 387 -6.35 -34.05 -2.46
CA SER A 387 -6.82 -33.78 -3.83
C SER A 387 -5.66 -33.84 -4.80
N ARG A 388 -5.86 -34.51 -5.94
CA ARG A 388 -4.84 -34.64 -6.99
C ARG A 388 -5.14 -33.63 -8.07
N TRP A 389 -4.35 -32.57 -8.18
CA TRP A 389 -4.56 -31.48 -9.14
C TRP A 389 -3.66 -31.62 -10.37
N ALA A 390 -4.15 -31.25 -11.54
CA ALA A 390 -3.39 -31.25 -12.79
C ALA A 390 -3.79 -30.08 -13.68
N ASN A 391 -2.87 -29.62 -14.51
CA ASN A 391 -3.17 -28.74 -15.64
C ASN A 391 -3.10 -29.57 -16.93
N ALA A 392 -4.27 -29.87 -17.50
CA ALA A 392 -4.42 -30.61 -18.75
C ALA A 392 -4.37 -29.71 -20.00
N GLY A 393 -4.18 -28.41 -19.83
CA GLY A 393 -3.96 -27.48 -20.95
C GLY A 393 -2.51 -27.49 -21.43
N VAL A 394 -2.24 -26.67 -22.44
CA VAL A 394 -0.93 -26.49 -23.07
C VAL A 394 -0.15 -25.29 -22.48
N ALA A 395 -0.80 -24.39 -21.74
CA ALA A 395 -0.17 -23.22 -21.12
C ALA A 395 -0.35 -23.22 -19.59
N PRO A 396 0.58 -22.60 -18.83
CA PRO A 396 0.40 -22.35 -17.39
C PRO A 396 -0.83 -21.51 -17.06
N CYS A 397 -1.40 -21.70 -15.86
CA CYS A 397 -2.35 -20.74 -15.28
C CYS A 397 -1.58 -19.53 -14.74
N TYR A 398 -1.22 -18.58 -15.60
CA TYR A 398 -0.31 -17.47 -15.25
C TYR A 398 -0.82 -16.60 -14.09
N GLY A 399 -2.15 -16.47 -13.94
CA GLY A 399 -2.81 -15.76 -12.84
C GLY A 399 -2.82 -16.52 -11.50
N GLY A 400 -2.46 -17.80 -11.52
CA GLY A 400 -2.34 -18.65 -10.33
C GLY A 400 -3.67 -19.05 -9.70
N GLY A 401 -3.76 -18.91 -8.38
CA GLY A 401 -4.94 -19.24 -7.59
C GLY A 401 -4.77 -20.49 -6.73
N TYR A 402 -5.78 -20.76 -5.91
CA TYR A 402 -5.70 -21.71 -4.80
C TYR A 402 -6.90 -22.66 -4.78
N PRO A 403 -6.69 -23.95 -4.45
CA PRO A 403 -7.76 -24.89 -4.13
C PRO A 403 -8.65 -24.37 -2.99
N CYS A 404 -9.97 -24.48 -3.14
CA CYS A 404 -10.92 -24.08 -2.12
C CYS A 404 -12.07 -25.08 -1.98
N PHE A 405 -12.38 -25.44 -0.74
CA PHE A 405 -13.50 -26.32 -0.38
C PHE A 405 -14.57 -25.55 0.37
N THR A 406 -15.82 -25.63 -0.08
CA THR A 406 -16.95 -24.90 0.50
C THR A 406 -17.99 -25.87 1.04
N LEU A 407 -18.43 -25.67 2.29
CA LEU A 407 -19.57 -26.38 2.87
C LEU A 407 -20.82 -25.54 2.71
N LYS A 408 -21.89 -26.12 2.18
CA LYS A 408 -23.20 -25.48 2.08
C LYS A 408 -24.29 -26.28 2.78
N ASP A 409 -25.26 -25.56 3.35
CA ASP A 409 -26.48 -26.16 3.89
C ASP A 409 -27.50 -26.50 2.78
N GLU A 410 -28.59 -27.17 3.15
CA GLU A 410 -29.66 -27.59 2.22
C GLU A 410 -30.37 -26.41 1.53
N LYS A 411 -30.21 -25.18 2.04
CA LYS A 411 -30.78 -23.96 1.45
C LYS A 411 -29.78 -23.26 0.51
N GLY A 412 -28.60 -23.84 0.31
CA GLY A 412 -27.51 -23.26 -0.49
C GLY A 412 -26.70 -22.21 0.27
N GLY A 413 -26.93 -22.00 1.57
CA GLY A 413 -26.18 -21.07 2.40
C GLY A 413 -24.78 -21.58 2.69
N ILE A 414 -23.77 -20.70 2.58
CA ILE A 414 -22.37 -21.05 2.85
C ILE A 414 -22.13 -21.14 4.36
N VAL A 415 -21.66 -22.30 4.81
CA VAL A 415 -21.39 -22.62 6.21
C VAL A 415 -19.90 -22.54 6.54
N SER A 416 -19.03 -22.90 5.58
CA SER A 416 -17.58 -22.77 5.72
C SER A 416 -16.92 -22.64 4.35
N VAL A 417 -15.86 -21.83 4.27
CA VAL A 417 -14.97 -21.71 3.11
C VAL A 417 -13.57 -22.06 3.58
N LEU A 418 -12.90 -22.98 2.88
CA LEU A 418 -11.66 -23.63 3.31
C LEU A 418 -10.65 -23.59 2.15
N THR A 419 -9.82 -22.55 2.11
CA THR A 419 -8.80 -22.36 1.06
C THR A 419 -7.46 -22.94 1.48
N ASP A 420 -6.79 -23.67 0.60
CA ASP A 420 -5.42 -24.15 0.80
C ASP A 420 -4.42 -23.18 0.17
N SER A 421 -3.69 -22.45 1.01
CA SER A 421 -2.67 -21.49 0.55
C SER A 421 -1.28 -22.10 0.31
N SER A 422 -1.12 -23.42 0.51
CA SER A 422 0.20 -24.09 0.42
C SER A 422 0.63 -24.44 -1.01
N CYS A 423 -0.29 -24.41 -1.97
CA CYS A 423 -0.01 -24.70 -3.37
C CYS A 423 -0.74 -23.69 -4.27
N ASN A 424 0.05 -22.89 -5.00
CA ASN A 424 -0.48 -22.03 -6.04
C ASN A 424 -0.63 -22.85 -7.34
N LEU A 425 -1.82 -22.83 -7.95
CA LEU A 425 -2.14 -23.60 -9.15
C LEU A 425 -1.30 -23.20 -10.38
N LYS A 426 -0.62 -22.04 -10.34
CA LYS A 426 0.41 -21.66 -11.33
C LYS A 426 1.58 -22.64 -11.39
N GLU A 427 1.87 -23.33 -10.29
CA GLU A 427 2.99 -24.28 -10.17
C GLU A 427 2.68 -25.65 -10.80
N LEU A 428 1.44 -25.88 -11.24
CA LEU A 428 1.09 -27.13 -11.89
C LEU A 428 1.79 -27.22 -13.26
N PRO A 429 2.53 -28.30 -13.53
CA PRO A 429 3.17 -28.48 -14.82
C PRO A 429 2.12 -28.63 -15.93
N VAL A 430 2.44 -28.09 -17.10
CA VAL A 430 1.70 -28.34 -18.34
C VAL A 430 1.83 -29.83 -18.69
N SER A 431 0.70 -30.44 -19.07
CA SER A 431 0.63 -31.85 -19.46
C SER A 431 0.66 -32.01 -20.97
N GLU A 432 1.24 -33.11 -21.44
CA GLU A 432 1.03 -33.57 -22.82
C GLU A 432 -0.39 -34.15 -22.94
N ALA A 433 -0.96 -34.16 -24.15
CA ALA A 433 -2.33 -34.64 -24.37
C ALA A 433 -2.62 -36.04 -23.79
N ASP A 434 -1.64 -36.95 -23.88
CA ASP A 434 -1.76 -38.34 -23.43
C ASP A 434 -1.07 -38.63 -22.08
N ASN A 435 -0.51 -37.60 -21.42
CA ASN A 435 0.24 -37.77 -20.17
C ASN A 435 -0.09 -36.66 -19.16
N LEU A 436 -1.17 -36.87 -18.40
CA LEU A 436 -1.63 -35.95 -17.37
C LEU A 436 -0.67 -35.93 -16.17
N LYS A 437 0.10 -34.85 -16.04
CA LYS A 437 1.02 -34.62 -14.91
C LYS A 437 0.22 -34.03 -13.76
N SER A 438 0.09 -34.81 -12.67
CA SER A 438 -0.70 -34.42 -11.50
C SER A 438 0.16 -34.30 -10.24
N ARG A 439 -0.25 -33.42 -9.33
CA ARG A 439 0.35 -33.19 -8.01
C ARG A 439 -0.70 -33.47 -6.94
N GLU A 440 -0.36 -34.34 -5.99
CA GLU A 440 -1.19 -34.54 -4.80
C GLU A 440 -1.01 -33.36 -3.83
N ILE A 441 -2.13 -32.84 -3.34
CA ILE A 441 -2.22 -31.76 -2.36
C ILE A 441 -2.98 -32.29 -1.14
N THR A 442 -2.37 -32.24 0.03
CA THR A 442 -3.01 -32.59 1.32
C THR A 442 -3.33 -31.31 2.09
N SER A 443 -4.58 -30.89 2.03
CA SER A 443 -5.07 -29.68 2.68
C SER A 443 -5.56 -29.99 4.10
N THR A 444 -5.07 -29.27 5.11
CA THR A 444 -5.51 -29.44 6.50
C THR A 444 -6.37 -28.27 6.95
N PHE A 445 -7.58 -28.56 7.45
CA PHE A 445 -8.56 -27.54 7.82
C PHE A 445 -9.11 -27.75 9.23
N THR A 446 -9.70 -26.69 9.78
CA THR A 446 -10.49 -26.74 11.02
C THR A 446 -11.76 -25.92 10.83
N ILE A 447 -12.92 -26.54 11.02
CA ILE A 447 -14.22 -25.84 10.93
C ILE A 447 -14.59 -25.31 12.31
N ALA A 448 -14.95 -24.03 12.38
CA ALA A 448 -15.36 -23.34 13.60
C ALA A 448 -14.40 -23.62 14.78
N PRO A 449 -13.13 -23.16 14.71
CA PRO A 449 -12.23 -23.28 15.84
C PRO A 449 -12.86 -22.65 17.08
N ALA A 450 -12.74 -23.35 18.21
CA ALA A 450 -13.16 -22.82 19.50
C ALA A 450 -11.98 -22.06 20.12
N HIS A 451 -12.18 -20.76 20.36
CA HIS A 451 -11.34 -20.01 21.27
C HIS A 451 -11.90 -20.18 22.68
N ARG A 452 -11.07 -20.63 23.62
CA ARG A 452 -11.47 -20.84 25.01
C ARG A 452 -10.69 -19.87 25.88
N ASP A 453 -11.40 -19.09 26.66
CA ASP A 453 -10.81 -18.22 27.68
C ASP A 453 -11.59 -18.35 29.00
N HIS A 454 -11.28 -17.48 29.95
CA HIS A 454 -11.95 -17.41 31.26
C HIS A 454 -13.41 -16.91 31.19
N LYS A 455 -13.84 -16.28 30.09
CA LYS A 455 -15.22 -15.82 29.86
C LYS A 455 -16.07 -16.86 29.14
N GLY A 456 -15.46 -17.84 28.47
CA GLY A 456 -16.16 -19.00 27.94
C GLY A 456 -15.49 -19.62 26.72
N THR A 457 -16.28 -20.35 25.95
CA THR A 457 -15.87 -20.90 24.66
C THR A 457 -16.54 -20.09 23.56
N PHE A 458 -15.75 -19.33 22.82
CA PHE A 458 -16.19 -18.55 21.67
C PHE A 458 -15.91 -19.30 20.38
N PHE A 459 -16.88 -19.30 19.48
CA PHE A 459 -16.75 -19.85 18.14
C PHE A 459 -17.77 -19.17 17.24
N ARG A 460 -17.44 -19.07 15.96
CA ARG A 460 -18.41 -18.59 14.97
C ARG A 460 -19.62 -19.53 14.94
N THR A 461 -20.81 -18.96 14.78
CA THR A 461 -22.03 -19.75 14.62
C THR A 461 -21.87 -20.72 13.46
N CYS A 462 -21.92 -22.00 13.77
CA CYS A 462 -21.87 -23.11 12.83
C CYS A 462 -22.64 -24.25 13.47
N LYS A 463 -23.73 -24.72 12.87
CA LYS A 463 -24.53 -25.80 13.46
C LYS A 463 -23.90 -27.16 13.12
N PRO A 464 -23.99 -28.17 13.99
CA PRO A 464 -23.72 -29.54 13.58
C PRO A 464 -24.77 -29.98 12.55
N GLY A 465 -24.40 -30.86 11.63
CA GLY A 465 -25.31 -31.34 10.59
C GLY A 465 -24.57 -31.94 9.39
N THR A 466 -25.34 -32.39 8.41
CA THR A 466 -24.83 -32.86 7.11
C THR A 466 -24.80 -31.67 6.15
N TYR A 467 -23.65 -31.44 5.52
CA TYR A 467 -23.43 -30.35 4.58
C TYR A 467 -22.98 -30.88 3.23
N ASP A 468 -23.39 -30.23 2.15
CA ASP A 468 -22.86 -30.48 0.82
C ASP A 468 -21.44 -29.87 0.73
N LEU A 469 -20.50 -30.64 0.17
CA LEU A 469 -19.11 -30.27 -0.03
C LEU A 469 -18.86 -29.90 -1.49
N TYR A 470 -18.32 -28.71 -1.71
CA TYR A 470 -18.01 -28.16 -3.02
C TYR A 470 -16.51 -27.90 -3.19
N LEU A 471 -16.03 -28.04 -4.42
CA LEU A 471 -14.68 -27.74 -4.90
C LEU A 471 -14.69 -26.47 -5.77
N SER A 472 -13.68 -25.63 -5.64
CA SER A 472 -13.47 -24.45 -6.50
C SER A 472 -11.99 -24.06 -6.52
N ALA A 473 -11.63 -23.17 -7.45
CA ALA A 473 -10.29 -22.60 -7.55
C ALA A 473 -10.36 -21.08 -7.78
N GLY A 474 -9.53 -20.32 -7.06
CA GLY A 474 -9.54 -18.85 -7.19
C GLY A 474 -8.67 -18.13 -6.17
N LYS A 475 -9.18 -17.05 -5.57
CA LYS A 475 -8.44 -16.18 -4.64
C LYS A 475 -8.23 -16.83 -3.27
N LEU A 476 -7.27 -16.29 -2.50
CA LEU A 476 -6.96 -16.75 -1.13
C LEU A 476 -8.14 -16.65 -0.15
N ASP A 477 -9.04 -15.70 -0.36
CA ASP A 477 -10.28 -15.55 0.44
C ASP A 477 -11.36 -16.59 0.09
N GLY A 478 -11.09 -17.47 -0.88
CA GLY A 478 -11.99 -18.51 -1.34
C GLY A 478 -13.02 -18.04 -2.38
N THR A 479 -12.85 -16.84 -2.95
CA THR A 479 -13.62 -16.36 -4.11
C THR A 479 -13.24 -17.17 -5.35
N PRO A 480 -14.17 -17.96 -5.94
CA PRO A 480 -13.90 -18.71 -7.16
C PRO A 480 -13.63 -17.77 -8.33
N ILE A 481 -12.58 -18.06 -9.10
CA ILE A 481 -12.28 -17.38 -10.36
C ILE A 481 -12.44 -18.36 -11.52
N TYR A 482 -11.98 -19.60 -11.37
CA TYR A 482 -11.82 -20.50 -12.51
C TYR A 482 -12.98 -21.48 -12.65
N GLU A 483 -13.40 -21.66 -13.89
CA GLU A 483 -14.24 -22.79 -14.30
C GLU A 483 -13.39 -24.07 -14.31
N LEU A 484 -13.95 -25.10 -13.69
CA LEU A 484 -13.44 -26.47 -13.69
C LEU A 484 -14.33 -27.33 -14.60
N PRO A 485 -13.79 -28.40 -15.19
CA PRO A 485 -14.50 -29.18 -16.19
C PRO A 485 -15.48 -30.19 -15.59
N TYR A 486 -16.40 -29.74 -14.74
CA TYR A 486 -17.39 -30.56 -14.05
C TYR A 486 -18.82 -29.97 -14.15
N GLY A 487 -19.85 -30.80 -14.32
CA GLY A 487 -21.23 -30.31 -14.55
C GLY A 487 -22.00 -29.82 -13.31
N ASN A 488 -21.63 -30.29 -12.11
CA ASN A 488 -22.40 -30.06 -10.87
C ASN A 488 -22.09 -28.71 -10.19
N HIS A 489 -22.15 -27.59 -10.92
CA HIS A 489 -21.81 -26.27 -10.38
C HIS A 489 -23.00 -25.52 -9.76
N ASP A 490 -22.71 -24.62 -8.82
CA ASP A 490 -23.70 -23.82 -8.06
C ASP A 490 -24.08 -22.48 -8.72
N GLY A 491 -23.74 -22.28 -10.00
CA GLY A 491 -23.84 -20.97 -10.68
C GLY A 491 -22.77 -19.94 -10.30
N HIS A 492 -21.88 -20.26 -9.35
CA HIS A 492 -20.81 -19.39 -8.87
C HIS A 492 -19.44 -20.10 -8.91
N ARG A 493 -19.23 -20.98 -9.89
CA ARG A 493 -17.98 -21.74 -10.12
C ARG A 493 -17.55 -22.60 -8.93
N ARG A 494 -18.50 -23.13 -8.15
CA ARG A 494 -18.25 -24.18 -7.16
C ARG A 494 -18.95 -25.46 -7.56
N TYR A 495 -18.22 -26.56 -7.56
CA TYR A 495 -18.64 -27.85 -8.08
C TYR A 495 -18.88 -28.82 -6.94
N LYS A 496 -20.10 -29.35 -6.81
CA LYS A 496 -20.45 -30.29 -5.73
C LYS A 496 -19.72 -31.61 -5.95
N ILE A 497 -18.96 -32.03 -4.94
CA ILE A 497 -18.17 -33.27 -4.98
C ILE A 497 -18.70 -34.35 -4.01
N GLY A 498 -19.53 -33.98 -3.05
CA GLY A 498 -20.11 -34.93 -2.11
C GLY A 498 -20.73 -34.28 -0.88
N ARG A 499 -20.73 -35.01 0.25
CA ARG A 499 -21.26 -34.54 1.54
C ARG A 499 -20.27 -34.80 2.66
N ILE A 500 -20.40 -34.01 3.73
CA ILE A 500 -19.61 -34.13 4.96
C ILE A 500 -20.50 -33.94 6.18
N VAL A 501 -20.35 -34.80 7.20
CA VAL A 501 -21.08 -34.69 8.46
C VAL A 501 -20.23 -33.91 9.46
N LEU A 502 -20.69 -32.74 9.91
CA LEU A 502 -20.04 -31.94 10.94
C LEU A 502 -20.69 -32.22 12.30
N LEU A 503 -19.95 -32.86 13.19
CA LEU A 503 -20.34 -33.07 14.59
C LEU A 503 -20.04 -31.84 15.44
N ASP A 504 -20.77 -31.70 16.54
CA ASP A 504 -20.47 -30.67 17.54
C ASP A 504 -19.19 -30.98 18.32
N TYR A 505 -18.68 -29.98 19.04
CA TYR A 505 -17.54 -30.15 19.95
C TYR A 505 -17.70 -31.39 20.83
N ALA A 506 -16.58 -32.05 21.14
CA ALA A 506 -16.61 -33.23 22.00
C ALA A 506 -17.23 -32.88 23.36
N SER A 507 -18.27 -33.61 23.75
CA SER A 507 -18.95 -33.42 25.04
C SER A 507 -17.99 -33.74 26.19
N ARG A 508 -17.63 -32.73 27.00
CA ARG A 508 -17.09 -32.97 28.34
C ARG A 508 -18.23 -33.43 29.24
N MET A 509 -18.08 -34.59 29.89
CA MET A 509 -18.99 -35.06 30.93
C MET A 509 -19.18 -33.96 31.98
N LYS A 510 -20.43 -33.57 32.24
CA LYS A 510 -20.82 -32.65 33.30
C LYS A 510 -20.69 -33.35 34.65
N ALA A 511 -20.01 -32.72 35.60
CA ALA A 511 -20.27 -32.91 37.02
C ALA A 511 -21.01 -31.66 37.54
N ASP A 512 -22.04 -31.91 38.33
CA ASP A 512 -23.02 -30.99 38.87
C ASP A 512 -22.45 -29.78 39.62
N SER A 513 -23.11 -28.62 39.46
CA SER A 513 -23.86 -28.01 40.56
C SER A 513 -24.57 -26.74 40.11
N GLN A 514 -25.88 -26.73 40.34
CA GLN A 514 -26.74 -25.54 40.36
C GLN A 514 -26.40 -24.69 41.59
N ILE A 515 -26.46 -23.36 41.46
CA ILE A 515 -27.32 -22.42 42.21
C ILE A 515 -26.90 -20.96 41.87
N PRO A 516 -27.85 -20.01 41.82
CA PRO A 516 -27.74 -18.75 41.07
C PRO A 516 -27.31 -17.58 41.96
N VAL A 517 -26.69 -16.54 41.36
CA VAL A 517 -26.49 -15.26 42.04
C VAL A 517 -26.81 -14.09 41.10
N GLU A 518 -27.71 -13.26 41.63
CA GLU A 518 -28.23 -12.01 41.11
C GLU A 518 -27.17 -10.88 41.04
N CYS A 519 -27.54 -9.87 40.26
CA CYS A 519 -27.01 -8.50 40.21
C CYS A 519 -26.32 -7.96 41.49
N ARG A 520 -25.07 -7.49 41.32
CA ARG A 520 -24.38 -6.30 41.90
C ARG A 520 -22.90 -6.47 41.46
N HIS A 521 -22.21 -5.60 40.73
CA HIS A 521 -22.13 -4.15 40.72
C HIS A 521 -21.70 -3.58 39.35
N ARG A 522 -22.24 -2.40 39.05
CA ARG A 522 -21.67 -1.38 38.15
C ARG A 522 -20.29 -0.93 38.64
N LEU A 523 -19.54 -0.31 37.72
CA LEU A 523 -18.25 0.38 37.83
C LEU A 523 -17.03 -0.51 37.56
N LEU A 524 -16.57 -0.53 36.30
CA LEU A 524 -15.18 -0.28 35.87
C LEU A 524 -15.05 -0.59 34.36
N SER A 525 -15.54 0.29 33.49
CA SER A 525 -15.21 0.27 32.04
C SER A 525 -15.49 1.58 31.29
N ILE A 526 -16.06 2.59 31.95
CA ILE A 526 -16.28 3.94 31.38
C ILE A 526 -15.09 4.88 31.65
N VAL A 527 -13.92 4.32 32.01
CA VAL A 527 -12.78 5.08 32.53
C VAL A 527 -11.53 4.95 31.64
N THR A 528 -11.56 4.27 30.50
CA THR A 528 -10.34 4.15 29.66
C THR A 528 -10.40 4.92 28.33
N MET A 529 -11.56 5.44 27.94
CA MET A 529 -11.71 6.17 26.67
C MET A 529 -12.13 7.64 26.83
N CYS A 530 -12.48 8.07 28.05
CA CYS A 530 -12.65 9.49 28.43
C CYS A 530 -11.52 10.03 29.31
N LEU A 531 -10.46 9.24 29.57
CA LEU A 531 -9.32 9.63 30.42
C LEU A 531 -8.07 10.08 29.65
N CYS A 532 -8.12 10.15 28.31
CA CYS A 532 -7.13 10.87 27.52
C CYS A 532 -7.47 12.36 27.29
N MET A 533 -8.64 12.85 27.75
CA MET A 533 -8.98 14.27 27.72
C MET A 533 -9.27 14.91 29.10
N LEU A 534 -9.18 14.15 30.20
CA LEU A 534 -9.44 14.67 31.55
C LEU A 534 -8.46 14.15 32.64
N SER A 535 -7.22 13.79 32.29
CA SER A 535 -6.11 13.66 33.25
C SER A 535 -5.30 14.95 33.36
N VAL A 536 -6.00 16.07 33.57
CA VAL A 536 -5.37 17.25 34.19
C VAL A 536 -5.45 16.98 35.69
N TYR A 537 -4.29 16.90 36.34
CA TYR A 537 -4.02 16.57 37.76
C TYR A 537 -3.69 15.10 38.07
N ALA A 538 -2.40 14.74 37.95
CA ALA A 538 -1.51 14.35 39.07
C ALA A 538 -0.39 13.40 38.60
N GLY A 539 0.85 13.90 38.55
CA GLY A 539 2.08 13.12 38.29
C GLY A 539 2.90 13.65 37.11
N ARG A 540 4.22 13.81 37.28
CA ARG A 540 5.12 14.01 36.13
C ARG A 540 5.08 12.75 35.25
N PRO A 541 4.99 12.86 33.92
CA PRO A 541 5.08 11.70 33.03
C PRO A 541 6.39 10.94 33.24
N ALA A 542 6.32 9.62 33.11
CA ALA A 542 7.48 8.72 33.10
C ALA A 542 8.53 9.16 32.07
N GLN A 543 9.79 9.32 32.50
CA GLN A 543 10.88 9.73 31.63
C GLN A 543 11.41 8.51 30.87
N LEU A 544 11.35 8.58 29.54
CA LEU A 544 11.68 7.46 28.66
C LEU A 544 13.04 7.67 27.99
N HIS A 545 13.72 6.59 27.68
CA HIS A 545 14.82 6.56 26.73
C HIS A 545 14.56 5.51 25.67
N CYS A 546 15.18 5.66 24.50
CA CYS A 546 14.99 4.74 23.38
C CYS A 546 16.31 4.09 22.97
N LEU A 547 16.26 2.80 22.68
CA LEU A 547 17.28 2.04 21.97
C LEU A 547 16.67 1.58 20.65
N GLY A 548 17.41 1.69 19.55
CA GLY A 548 16.89 1.32 18.24
C GLY A 548 18.00 1.17 17.20
N ASN A 549 17.81 0.24 16.26
CA ASN A 549 18.74 -0.01 15.15
C ASN A 549 18.12 0.14 13.75
N GLY A 550 16.85 0.55 13.70
CA GLY A 550 16.06 0.72 12.48
C GLY A 550 15.15 -0.45 12.13
N ASN A 551 15.32 -1.61 12.76
CA ASN A 551 14.41 -2.75 12.63
C ASN A 551 13.77 -3.14 13.96
N TYR A 552 14.47 -2.95 15.08
CA TYR A 552 14.00 -3.28 16.42
C TYR A 552 14.16 -2.09 17.35
N CYS A 553 13.14 -1.82 18.18
CA CYS A 553 13.06 -0.63 19.01
C CYS A 553 12.59 -0.97 20.41
N VAL A 554 13.19 -0.32 21.41
CA VAL A 554 12.92 -0.49 22.83
C VAL A 554 12.78 0.88 23.47
N PHE A 555 11.72 1.08 24.26
CA PHE A 555 11.62 2.21 25.17
C PHE A 555 11.77 1.73 26.62
N GLY A 556 12.71 2.32 27.33
CA GLY A 556 12.95 2.05 28.75
C GLY A 556 12.66 3.24 29.64
N GLN A 557 12.41 2.97 30.92
CA GLN A 557 12.26 3.96 31.99
C GLN A 557 13.19 3.56 33.14
N GLY A 558 14.26 4.32 33.35
CA GLY A 558 15.32 3.86 34.25
C GLY A 558 15.85 2.50 33.80
N ALA A 559 15.80 1.48 34.67
CA ALA A 559 16.16 0.11 34.32
C ALA A 559 14.96 -0.75 33.87
N ASP A 560 13.75 -0.21 33.87
CA ASP A 560 12.57 -0.91 33.38
C ASP A 560 12.46 -0.76 31.86
N ILE A 561 11.83 -1.74 31.20
CA ILE A 561 11.49 -1.68 29.78
C ILE A 561 9.97 -1.57 29.64
N GLU A 562 9.51 -0.44 29.10
CA GLU A 562 8.10 -0.08 28.94
C GLU A 562 7.50 -0.63 27.64
N SER A 563 8.32 -0.76 26.60
CA SER A 563 7.89 -1.40 25.36
C SER A 563 9.07 -1.90 24.55
N ILE A 564 8.81 -2.95 23.78
CA ILE A 564 9.74 -3.51 22.81
C ILE A 564 8.94 -3.96 21.61
N PHE A 565 9.35 -3.58 20.42
CA PHE A 565 8.64 -3.88 19.18
C PHE A 565 9.55 -4.01 17.96
N GLY A 566 9.00 -4.64 16.92
CA GLY A 566 9.67 -5.05 15.68
C GLY A 566 9.90 -6.57 15.57
N PRO A 567 10.47 -7.07 14.46
CA PRO A 567 11.05 -6.33 13.36
C PRO A 567 10.05 -5.48 12.54
N GLY A 568 10.42 -4.23 12.27
CA GLY A 568 9.53 -3.19 11.72
C GLY A 568 9.14 -2.19 12.80
N TYR A 569 9.15 -0.90 12.48
CA TYR A 569 8.85 0.12 13.50
C TYR A 569 7.34 0.31 13.71
N SER A 570 6.51 -0.05 12.72
CA SER A 570 5.04 -0.13 12.88
C SER A 570 4.61 -1.49 13.40
N SER A 571 5.07 -1.87 14.59
CA SER A 571 4.74 -3.15 15.22
C SER A 571 4.17 -2.95 16.62
N PRO A 572 3.31 -3.88 17.11
CA PRO A 572 2.80 -3.82 18.47
C PRO A 572 3.92 -4.10 19.48
N SER A 573 3.78 -3.58 20.70
CA SER A 573 4.69 -3.93 21.80
C SER A 573 4.47 -5.37 22.25
N TYR A 574 5.53 -6.12 22.58
CA TYR A 574 5.42 -7.53 23.00
C TYR A 574 5.43 -7.74 24.51
N ILE A 575 6.30 -7.03 25.23
CA ILE A 575 6.53 -7.26 26.66
C ILE A 575 6.89 -5.97 27.39
N ARG A 576 6.73 -6.00 28.72
CA ARG A 576 7.32 -5.07 29.68
C ARG A 576 8.24 -5.81 30.65
N LEU A 577 9.36 -5.19 31.00
CA LEU A 577 10.32 -5.71 31.98
C LEU A 577 10.36 -4.78 33.19
N ILE A 578 9.95 -5.25 34.37
CA ILE A 578 9.86 -4.44 35.58
C ILE A 578 10.79 -5.00 36.65
N VAL A 579 11.80 -4.23 37.05
CA VAL A 579 12.72 -4.57 38.14
C VAL A 579 11.96 -4.58 39.47
N GLN A 580 12.13 -5.64 40.27
CA GLN A 580 11.40 -5.82 41.52
C GLN A 580 12.19 -5.37 42.74
N ASP A 581 11.47 -4.85 43.74
CA ASP A 581 11.93 -4.58 45.10
C ASP A 581 13.20 -3.72 45.24
N MET A 582 13.36 -2.70 44.39
CA MET A 582 14.46 -1.73 44.46
C MET A 582 13.99 -0.36 44.97
N ASP A 583 14.84 0.34 45.70
CA ASP A 583 14.53 1.67 46.24
C ASP A 583 14.70 2.74 45.16
N SER A 584 15.71 2.60 44.31
CA SER A 584 16.01 3.56 43.24
C SER A 584 16.95 2.98 42.18
N THR A 585 16.99 3.65 41.03
CA THR A 585 17.86 3.32 39.90
C THR A 585 18.57 4.58 39.42
N SER A 586 19.88 4.49 39.20
CA SER A 586 20.64 5.51 38.46
C SER A 586 20.84 5.03 37.03
N SER A 587 20.52 5.86 36.04
CA SER A 587 20.66 5.52 34.61
C SER A 587 21.43 6.60 33.87
N SER A 588 22.34 6.21 32.98
CA SER A 588 23.11 7.15 32.16
C SER A 588 23.42 6.56 30.79
N ARG A 589 23.29 7.39 29.75
CA ARG A 589 23.70 7.05 28.38
C ARG A 589 25.20 7.24 28.21
N ILE A 590 25.86 6.31 27.53
CA ILE A 590 27.24 6.50 27.08
C ILE A 590 27.23 7.55 25.95
N PRO A 591 27.94 8.68 26.07
CA PRO A 591 27.96 9.73 25.06
C PRO A 591 28.29 9.20 23.66
N GLY A 592 27.63 9.76 22.65
CA GLY A 592 27.75 9.33 21.27
C GLY A 592 27.08 7.99 20.92
N THR A 593 26.40 7.33 21.85
CA THR A 593 25.79 6.02 21.60
C THR A 593 24.37 5.93 22.16
N ALA A 594 23.60 4.92 21.72
CA ALA A 594 22.37 4.49 22.37
C ALA A 594 22.61 3.30 23.32
N ILE A 595 23.74 3.31 24.04
CA ILE A 595 24.08 2.30 25.04
C ILE A 595 23.84 2.92 26.42
N TRP A 596 23.08 2.23 27.26
CA TRP A 596 22.69 2.73 28.57
C TRP A 596 23.32 1.88 29.68
N GLU A 597 23.76 2.55 30.74
CA GLU A 597 24.28 1.92 31.95
C GLU A 597 23.34 2.24 33.10
N HIS A 598 22.98 1.21 33.86
CA HIS A 598 22.07 1.34 35.00
C HIS A 598 22.72 0.78 36.26
N THR A 599 22.45 1.39 37.41
CA THR A 599 22.84 0.87 38.73
C THR A 599 21.61 0.83 39.64
N LEU A 600 21.31 -0.35 40.18
CA LEU A 600 20.20 -0.59 41.09
C LEU A 600 20.63 -0.45 42.55
N TYR A 601 19.77 0.17 43.36
CA TYR A 601 20.02 0.39 44.78
C TYR A 601 18.91 -0.17 45.67
N LYS A 602 19.29 -0.77 46.81
CA LYS A 602 18.39 -1.17 47.89
C LYS A 602 19.09 -1.00 49.24
N GLY A 603 18.45 -0.35 50.20
CA GLY A 603 19.04 0.02 51.48
C GLY A 603 20.29 0.90 51.36
N GLY A 604 20.42 1.65 50.26
CA GLY A 604 21.62 2.45 49.95
C GLY A 604 22.81 1.66 49.40
N GLU A 605 22.70 0.34 49.25
CA GLU A 605 23.75 -0.51 48.68
C GLU A 605 23.47 -0.82 47.20
N ILE A 606 24.53 -1.05 46.42
CA ILE A 606 24.42 -1.47 45.03
C ILE A 606 24.00 -2.95 44.96
N VAL A 607 22.90 -3.22 44.28
CA VAL A 607 22.36 -4.57 44.08
C VAL A 607 22.85 -5.17 42.76
N ALA A 608 22.78 -4.41 41.67
CA ALA A 608 23.21 -4.85 40.35
C ALA A 608 23.60 -3.66 39.44
N ARG A 609 24.37 -3.95 38.39
CA ARG A 609 24.67 -3.03 37.30
C ARG A 609 24.27 -3.62 35.96
N PHE A 610 23.66 -2.81 35.10
CA PHE A 610 23.21 -3.21 33.77
C PHE A 610 23.92 -2.45 32.67
N LYS A 611 24.02 -3.09 31.50
CA LYS A 611 24.35 -2.45 30.24
C LYS A 611 23.37 -2.89 29.16
N ASP A 612 22.62 -1.93 28.64
CA ASP A 612 21.55 -2.15 27.68
C ASP A 612 21.94 -1.61 26.31
N PHE A 613 21.71 -2.42 25.28
CA PHE A 613 21.91 -2.04 23.88
C PHE A 613 21.07 -2.92 22.95
N ILE A 614 20.76 -2.40 21.76
CA ILE A 614 20.27 -3.21 20.64
C ILE A 614 21.43 -3.43 19.69
N ASP A 615 21.62 -4.67 19.26
CA ASP A 615 22.65 -4.98 18.28
C ASP A 615 22.46 -4.19 16.97
N SER A 616 23.56 -3.67 16.42
CA SER A 616 23.52 -2.83 15.21
C SER A 616 23.02 -3.49 13.91
N LYS A 617 22.89 -4.83 13.83
CA LYS A 617 22.55 -5.55 12.59
C LYS A 617 21.35 -6.48 12.70
N SER A 618 21.05 -6.98 13.89
CA SER A 618 19.97 -7.94 14.13
C SER A 618 18.98 -7.42 15.17
N ALA A 619 17.75 -7.94 15.17
CA ALA A 619 16.71 -7.58 16.13
C ALA A 619 16.97 -8.24 17.51
N ILE A 620 18.07 -7.85 18.17
CA ILE A 620 18.51 -8.43 19.44
C ILE A 620 18.74 -7.29 20.42
N TYR A 621 17.81 -7.10 21.35
CA TYR A 621 18.03 -6.33 22.56
C TYR A 621 18.81 -7.18 23.55
N THR A 622 19.87 -6.61 24.11
CA THR A 622 20.76 -7.27 25.07
C THR A 622 20.88 -6.43 26.33
N ARG A 623 20.66 -7.07 27.48
CA ARG A 623 20.96 -6.54 28.81
C ARG A 623 22.03 -7.39 29.47
N MET A 624 23.21 -6.82 29.65
CA MET A 624 24.30 -7.46 30.41
C MET A 624 24.14 -7.12 31.89
N VAL A 625 24.14 -8.13 32.76
CA VAL A 625 23.89 -7.97 34.20
C VAL A 625 25.11 -8.37 35.01
N GLU A 626 25.63 -7.45 35.83
CA GLU A 626 26.52 -7.73 36.95
C GLU A 626 25.70 -7.70 38.24
N CYS A 627 25.31 -8.88 38.74
CA CYS A 627 24.53 -9.04 39.96
C CYS A 627 25.46 -9.14 41.18
N LEU A 628 25.30 -8.24 42.16
CA LEU A 628 26.05 -8.27 43.42
C LEU A 628 25.22 -8.89 44.55
N LYS A 629 23.91 -8.63 44.56
CA LYS A 629 22.94 -9.21 45.50
C LYS A 629 21.72 -9.73 44.72
N PRO A 630 21.06 -10.82 45.17
CA PRO A 630 19.93 -11.37 44.45
C PRO A 630 18.81 -10.36 44.23
N PHE A 631 18.22 -10.38 43.03
CA PHE A 631 17.03 -9.60 42.67
C PHE A 631 16.26 -10.31 41.56
N ALA A 632 15.09 -9.79 41.19
CA ALA A 632 14.27 -10.34 40.11
C ALA A 632 13.77 -9.24 39.17
N ILE A 633 13.47 -9.64 37.92
CA ILE A 633 12.78 -8.84 36.92
C ILE A 633 11.50 -9.57 36.54
N ASN A 634 10.37 -8.87 36.62
CA ASN A 634 9.09 -9.35 36.12
C ASN A 634 8.98 -9.09 34.63
N ILE A 635 8.60 -10.11 33.87
CA ILE A 635 8.34 -10.07 32.44
C ILE A 635 6.82 -10.17 32.27
N HIS A 636 6.21 -9.02 31.99
CA HIS A 636 4.81 -8.93 31.62
C HIS A 636 4.71 -9.08 30.11
N ILE A 637 3.84 -9.96 29.65
CA ILE A 637 3.66 -10.20 28.22
C ILE A 637 2.31 -9.63 27.80
N GLU A 638 2.37 -8.77 26.78
CA GLU A 638 1.24 -8.06 26.20
C GLU A 638 0.56 -8.96 25.15
N GLU A 639 -0.78 -8.98 25.09
CA GLU A 639 -1.66 -9.78 24.21
C GLU A 639 -0.92 -10.62 23.13
N SER A 640 -0.58 -11.86 23.48
CA SER A 640 0.12 -12.81 22.60
C SER A 640 -0.15 -14.27 22.97
N ASP A 641 0.03 -15.16 22.01
CA ASP A 641 0.07 -16.60 22.23
C ASP A 641 1.50 -17.02 22.60
N ARG A 642 1.65 -17.87 23.61
CA ARG A 642 2.94 -18.24 24.19
C ARG A 642 3.32 -19.66 23.84
N ILE A 643 4.58 -19.86 23.49
CA ILE A 643 5.19 -21.17 23.28
C ILE A 643 6.40 -21.28 24.21
N THR A 644 6.27 -22.04 25.30
CA THR A 644 7.40 -22.34 26.19
C THR A 644 8.25 -23.45 25.56
N LEU A 645 9.52 -23.17 25.26
CA LEU A 645 10.44 -24.15 24.70
C LEU A 645 11.22 -24.83 25.85
N HIS A 646 11.29 -26.18 25.82
CA HIS A 646 11.78 -27.01 26.94
C HIS A 646 13.30 -26.96 27.22
N HIS A 647 14.07 -26.14 26.50
CA HIS A 647 15.51 -26.04 26.68
C HIS A 647 15.88 -24.68 27.29
N THR A 648 16.33 -24.69 28.56
CA THR A 648 17.06 -23.61 29.25
C THR A 648 16.45 -22.20 29.16
N SER A 649 15.72 -21.74 30.19
CA SER A 649 15.34 -20.32 30.43
C SER A 649 14.90 -19.51 29.18
N SER A 650 14.21 -20.12 28.22
CA SER A 650 13.80 -19.49 26.95
C SER A 650 12.28 -19.49 26.82
N LEU A 651 11.73 -18.37 26.36
CA LEU A 651 10.31 -18.16 26.17
C LEU A 651 10.06 -17.55 24.78
N LEU A 652 9.39 -18.30 23.91
CA LEU A 652 8.99 -17.84 22.60
C LEU A 652 7.57 -17.27 22.66
N LEU A 653 7.41 -16.06 22.15
CA LEU A 653 6.16 -15.35 22.00
C LEU A 653 5.80 -15.32 20.52
N TYR A 654 4.54 -15.62 20.23
CA TYR A 654 3.96 -15.54 18.90
C TYR A 654 2.78 -14.57 18.93
N LYS A 655 2.81 -13.60 18.02
CA LYS A 655 1.72 -12.66 17.78
C LYS A 655 1.09 -12.97 16.44
N GLY A 656 -0.17 -13.38 16.49
CA GLY A 656 -0.98 -13.64 15.30
C GLY A 656 -1.26 -12.37 14.50
N ARG A 657 -1.73 -12.58 13.27
CA ARG A 657 -2.20 -11.50 12.39
C ARG A 657 -3.41 -10.83 13.01
N GLY A 658 -3.56 -9.51 12.82
CA GLY A 658 -4.75 -8.79 13.24
C GLY A 658 -4.62 -8.01 14.55
N LEU A 659 -3.46 -8.02 15.22
CA LEU A 659 -3.26 -7.27 16.45
C LEU A 659 -3.02 -5.78 16.16
N PRO A 660 -3.72 -4.85 16.83
CA PRO A 660 -3.56 -3.43 16.61
C PRO A 660 -2.18 -2.95 17.09
N PHE A 661 -1.50 -2.16 16.26
CA PHE A 661 -0.24 -1.48 16.65
C PHE A 661 -0.42 0.04 16.79
N TYR A 662 -1.48 0.60 16.21
CA TYR A 662 -1.84 2.01 16.35
C TYR A 662 -3.35 2.19 16.13
N GLY A 663 -4.09 2.62 17.17
CA GLY A 663 -5.55 2.72 17.10
C GLY A 663 -6.17 1.39 16.68
N ASP A 664 -6.96 1.42 15.61
CA ASP A 664 -7.59 0.23 15.00
C ASP A 664 -6.78 -0.35 13.82
N TYR A 665 -5.55 0.12 13.56
CA TYR A 665 -4.69 -0.43 12.51
C TYR A 665 -4.04 -1.73 12.97
N ASN A 666 -4.46 -2.80 12.33
CA ASN A 666 -4.03 -4.15 12.64
C ASN A 666 -2.77 -4.54 11.87
N HIS A 667 -1.84 -5.17 12.57
CA HIS A 667 -0.62 -5.73 12.00
C HIS A 667 -0.98 -6.94 11.11
N PRO A 668 -0.68 -6.93 9.80
CA PRO A 668 -1.17 -7.96 8.88
C PRO A 668 -0.32 -9.24 8.87
N TYR A 669 0.89 -9.17 9.43
CA TYR A 669 1.84 -10.28 9.45
C TYR A 669 1.94 -10.89 10.85
N GLU A 670 2.35 -12.16 10.88
CA GLU A 670 2.76 -12.82 12.10
C GLU A 670 4.08 -12.23 12.60
N GLN A 671 4.32 -12.36 13.89
CA GLN A 671 5.44 -11.73 14.57
C GLN A 671 5.96 -12.64 15.69
N PHE A 672 7.28 -12.75 15.82
CA PHE A 672 7.92 -13.67 16.75
C PHE A 672 8.92 -12.93 17.64
N GLN A 673 8.90 -13.25 18.93
CA GLN A 673 9.88 -12.76 19.88
C GLN A 673 10.34 -13.87 20.82
N ASN A 674 11.64 -14.11 20.90
CA ASN A 674 12.22 -15.03 21.86
C ASN A 674 12.89 -14.24 23.00
N ILE A 675 12.62 -14.65 24.24
CA ILE A 675 13.29 -14.13 25.43
C ILE A 675 14.16 -15.26 25.96
N CYS A 676 15.45 -15.03 26.13
CA CYS A 676 16.33 -16.01 26.74
C CYS A 676 17.34 -15.37 27.68
N SER A 677 17.81 -16.14 28.66
CA SER A 677 18.83 -15.70 29.60
C SER A 677 19.93 -16.73 29.78
N THR A 678 21.15 -16.25 30.07
CA THR A 678 22.34 -17.08 30.33
C THR A 678 22.97 -16.73 31.68
N GLY A 679 23.90 -17.56 32.15
CA GLY A 679 24.63 -17.34 33.40
C GLY A 679 23.80 -17.65 34.66
N ASN A 680 23.99 -16.85 35.70
CA ASN A 680 23.39 -17.05 37.03
C ASN A 680 21.95 -16.52 37.13
N SER A 681 21.09 -16.88 36.17
CA SER A 681 19.69 -16.46 36.11
C SER A 681 18.72 -17.65 35.96
N GLU A 682 17.50 -17.49 36.45
CA GLU A 682 16.48 -18.53 36.49
C GLU A 682 15.11 -17.95 36.15
N LEU A 683 14.51 -18.42 35.05
CA LEU A 683 13.20 -17.97 34.57
C LEU A 683 12.10 -18.87 35.14
N ASN A 684 11.17 -18.27 35.88
CA ASN A 684 10.04 -18.95 36.49
C ASN A 684 8.73 -18.32 36.03
N GLN A 685 7.73 -19.15 35.72
CA GLN A 685 6.38 -18.66 35.46
C GLN A 685 5.67 -18.36 36.79
N VAL A 686 5.13 -17.15 36.95
CA VAL A 686 4.39 -16.73 38.16
C VAL A 686 2.89 -16.82 37.91
N GLU A 687 2.44 -16.27 36.80
CA GLU A 687 1.05 -16.32 36.32
C GLU A 687 1.03 -16.67 34.82
N PRO A 688 -0.13 -16.95 34.20
CA PRO A 688 -0.20 -17.18 32.75
C PRO A 688 0.47 -16.05 31.99
N ASP A 689 0.22 -14.81 32.42
CA ASP A 689 0.69 -13.61 31.75
C ASP A 689 1.99 -12.98 32.27
N LEU A 690 2.56 -13.54 33.35
CA LEU A 690 3.67 -12.98 34.12
C LEU A 690 4.75 -14.02 34.40
N PHE A 691 5.99 -13.70 34.03
CA PHE A 691 7.18 -14.48 34.41
C PHE A 691 8.09 -13.68 35.32
N SER A 692 8.83 -14.35 36.19
CA SER A 692 9.87 -13.76 37.02
C SER A 692 11.22 -14.34 36.63
N LEU A 693 12.15 -13.47 36.23
CA LEU A 693 13.54 -13.81 35.97
C LEU A 693 14.39 -13.41 37.18
N SER A 694 14.81 -14.41 37.95
CA SER A 694 15.60 -14.22 39.17
C SER A 694 17.10 -14.28 38.87
N PHE A 695 17.87 -13.35 39.42
CA PHE A 695 19.33 -13.28 39.26
C PHE A 695 20.03 -13.58 40.58
N LYS A 696 21.05 -14.45 40.53
CA LYS A 696 21.97 -14.74 41.64
C LYS A 696 23.29 -13.99 41.43
N PRO A 697 24.09 -13.73 42.48
CA PRO A 697 25.36 -13.02 42.34
C PRO A 697 26.26 -13.60 41.25
N GLY A 698 26.85 -12.73 40.44
CA GLY A 698 27.64 -13.09 39.25
C GLY A 698 27.19 -12.37 37.99
N LYS A 699 27.68 -12.84 36.83
CA LYS A 699 27.34 -12.26 35.52
C LYS A 699 26.21 -13.05 34.87
N SER A 700 25.32 -12.36 34.18
CA SER A 700 24.23 -12.94 33.40
C SER A 700 23.94 -12.06 32.19
N GLU A 701 23.30 -12.63 31.18
CA GLU A 701 22.87 -11.91 29.98
C GLU A 701 21.38 -12.20 29.76
N LEU A 702 20.62 -11.17 29.44
CA LEU A 702 19.22 -11.27 29.03
C LEU A 702 19.11 -10.78 27.60
N TYR A 703 18.45 -11.57 26.77
CA TYR A 703 18.18 -11.26 25.37
C TYR A 703 16.67 -11.21 25.12
N CYS A 704 16.24 -10.18 24.39
CA CYS A 704 14.94 -10.14 23.74
C CYS A 704 15.16 -10.04 22.24
N ILE A 705 14.68 -11.04 21.51
CA ILE A 705 15.10 -11.34 20.14
C ILE A 705 13.87 -11.35 19.24
N GLY A 706 13.80 -10.45 18.27
CA GLY A 706 12.70 -10.39 17.29
C GLY A 706 13.01 -11.14 16.00
N GLY A 707 11.95 -11.55 15.29
CA GLY A 707 12.00 -12.03 13.91
C GLY A 707 10.66 -11.82 13.19
N ALA A 708 10.70 -11.41 11.92
CA ALA A 708 9.51 -11.28 11.09
C ALA A 708 8.95 -12.65 10.67
N SER A 709 9.74 -13.70 10.84
CA SER A 709 9.33 -15.10 10.74
C SER A 709 9.90 -15.91 11.90
N PHE A 710 9.34 -17.10 12.14
CA PHE A 710 9.88 -18.02 13.14
C PHE A 710 11.35 -18.39 12.84
N GLN A 711 11.67 -18.63 11.57
CA GLN A 711 13.04 -18.92 11.12
C GLN A 711 14.00 -17.79 11.48
N GLU A 712 13.64 -16.54 11.15
CA GLU A 712 14.50 -15.38 11.44
C GLU A 712 14.70 -15.18 12.96
N CYS A 713 13.62 -15.35 13.74
CA CYS A 713 13.70 -15.28 15.20
C CYS A 713 14.64 -16.34 15.78
N ASP A 714 14.62 -17.55 15.22
CA ASP A 714 15.46 -18.67 15.60
C ASP A 714 16.93 -18.48 15.16
N GLU A 715 17.17 -17.96 13.95
CA GLU A 715 18.50 -17.53 13.49
C GLU A 715 19.11 -16.44 14.38
N ASN A 716 18.33 -15.40 14.71
CA ASN A 716 18.77 -14.36 15.64
C ASN A 716 19.00 -14.92 17.05
N SER A 717 18.21 -15.92 17.48
CA SER A 717 18.40 -16.57 18.78
C SER A 717 19.71 -17.37 18.83
N ARG A 718 20.02 -18.12 17.76
CA ARG A 718 21.33 -18.78 17.63
C ARG A 718 22.46 -17.77 17.63
N LEU A 719 22.32 -16.65 16.93
CA LEU A 719 23.33 -15.58 16.92
C LEU A 719 23.55 -15.02 18.34
N ALA A 720 22.49 -14.69 19.08
CA ALA A 720 22.61 -14.20 20.46
C ALA A 720 23.37 -15.18 21.38
N LEU A 721 23.10 -16.48 21.25
CA LEU A 721 23.70 -17.51 22.11
C LEU A 721 25.13 -17.92 21.67
N THR A 722 25.47 -17.79 20.39
CA THR A 722 26.80 -18.14 19.86
C THR A 722 27.77 -16.96 19.85
N ALA A 723 27.28 -15.78 19.47
CA ALA A 723 28.02 -14.53 19.50
C ALA A 723 27.75 -13.82 20.84
N THR A 724 28.64 -14.06 21.81
CA THR A 724 28.54 -13.53 23.19
C THR A 724 28.16 -12.03 23.26
N ALA A 725 27.48 -11.59 24.33
CA ALA A 725 27.08 -10.17 24.49
C ALA A 725 28.24 -9.17 24.32
N PRO A 726 29.49 -9.42 24.80
CA PRO A 726 30.62 -8.54 24.53
C PRO A 726 30.92 -8.32 23.04
N PHE A 727 30.76 -9.34 22.21
CA PHE A 727 30.95 -9.20 20.76
C PHE A 727 29.89 -8.30 20.13
N LEU A 728 28.62 -8.52 20.48
CA LEU A 728 27.50 -7.70 19.99
C LEU A 728 27.65 -6.24 20.45
N LEU A 729 28.09 -6.03 21.69
CA LEU A 729 28.35 -4.70 22.25
C LEU A 729 29.45 -3.97 21.47
N GLU A 730 30.58 -4.61 21.18
CA GLU A 730 31.69 -3.98 20.48
C GLU A 730 31.32 -3.60 19.04
N ARG A 731 30.63 -4.50 18.34
CA ARG A 731 30.06 -4.22 17.01
C ARG A 731 29.11 -3.01 17.05
N THR A 732 28.28 -2.92 18.08
CA THR A 732 27.32 -1.83 18.27
C THR A 732 27.98 -0.51 18.62
N LYS A 733 29.03 -0.51 19.46
CA LYS A 733 29.85 0.69 19.71
C LYS A 733 30.46 1.25 18.43
N LYS A 734 31.04 0.37 17.59
CA LYS A 734 31.63 0.78 16.31
C LYS A 734 30.59 1.39 15.36
N TYR A 735 29.36 0.86 15.35
CA TYR A 735 28.27 1.46 14.59
C TYR A 735 27.98 2.89 15.06
N TRP A 736 27.82 3.08 16.37
CA TRP A 736 27.53 4.40 16.94
C TRP A 736 28.67 5.39 16.72
N GLU A 737 29.92 4.96 16.91
CA GLU A 737 31.11 5.77 16.62
C GLU A 737 31.13 6.23 15.16
N ASN A 738 30.89 5.33 14.20
CA ASN A 738 30.82 5.67 12.78
C ASN A 738 29.68 6.67 12.49
N TYR A 739 28.53 6.49 13.14
CA TYR A 739 27.41 7.43 13.02
C TYR A 739 27.79 8.81 13.56
N THR A 740 28.22 8.91 14.81
CA THR A 740 28.49 10.20 15.46
C THR A 740 29.69 10.94 14.89
N ASN A 741 30.68 10.22 14.33
CA ASN A 741 31.84 10.84 13.68
C ASN A 741 31.48 11.59 12.39
N ARG A 742 30.31 11.34 11.78
CA ARG A 742 29.82 12.12 10.62
C ARG A 742 29.20 13.47 11.00
N ARG A 743 28.97 13.73 12.29
CA ARG A 743 28.39 14.99 12.77
C ARG A 743 29.34 16.16 12.48
N LYS A 744 28.78 17.33 12.20
CA LYS A 744 29.58 18.58 12.16
C LYS A 744 30.33 18.74 13.49
N ALA A 745 31.59 19.19 13.42
CA ALA A 745 32.45 19.40 14.58
C ALA A 745 32.03 20.66 15.37
N PHE A 746 30.92 20.58 16.11
CA PHE A 746 30.32 21.71 16.81
C PHE A 746 31.23 22.32 17.89
N GLU A 747 32.17 21.54 18.41
CA GLU A 747 33.23 22.03 19.30
C GLU A 747 34.07 23.13 18.63
N LYS A 748 34.23 23.07 17.30
CA LYS A 748 34.94 24.09 16.52
C LYS A 748 34.02 25.22 16.05
N LEU A 749 32.71 24.96 15.91
CA LEU A 749 31.74 25.90 15.37
C LEU A 749 31.10 26.81 16.45
N ILE A 750 31.04 26.34 17.69
CA ILE A 750 30.48 27.08 18.83
C ILE A 750 31.62 27.73 19.61
N PRO A 751 31.67 29.08 19.70
CA PRO A 751 32.75 29.80 20.38
C PRO A 751 32.92 29.38 21.84
N GLU A 752 34.16 29.34 22.35
CA GLU A 752 34.44 29.02 23.75
C GLU A 752 33.78 30.00 24.74
N SER A 753 33.57 31.24 24.31
CA SER A 753 32.86 32.28 25.09
C SER A 753 31.35 32.09 25.16
N PHE A 754 30.78 31.13 24.45
CA PHE A 754 29.33 30.91 24.42
C PHE A 754 28.82 30.44 25.80
N PRO A 755 27.84 31.14 26.40
CA PRO A 755 27.25 30.72 27.67
C PRO A 755 26.64 29.31 27.56
N MET A 756 26.84 28.46 28.56
CA MET A 756 26.29 27.10 28.57
C MET A 756 26.79 26.19 27.42
N ARG A 757 27.93 26.50 26.79
CA ARG A 757 28.52 25.73 25.67
C ARG A 757 28.51 24.21 25.90
N ARG A 758 28.90 23.76 27.10
CA ARG A 758 28.92 22.32 27.41
C ARG A 758 27.53 21.69 27.32
N LYS A 759 26.51 22.31 27.94
CA LYS A 759 25.12 21.84 27.89
C LYS A 759 24.59 21.78 26.46
N VAL A 760 24.95 22.75 25.62
CA VAL A 760 24.56 22.75 24.21
C VAL A 760 25.21 21.59 23.45
N LEU A 761 26.51 21.35 23.64
CA LEU A 761 27.20 20.23 23.00
C LEU A 761 26.61 18.87 23.44
N ASP A 762 26.34 18.71 24.73
CA ASP A 762 25.69 17.52 25.27
C ASP A 762 24.29 17.32 24.66
N GLN A 763 23.54 18.41 24.47
CA GLN A 763 22.20 18.33 23.90
C GLN A 763 22.19 18.03 22.40
N ILE A 764 23.19 18.51 21.66
CA ILE A 764 23.39 18.10 20.26
C ILE A 764 23.64 16.59 20.18
N ASP A 765 24.42 16.04 21.11
CA ASP A 765 24.64 14.61 21.19
C ASP A 765 23.37 13.83 21.53
N ASN A 766 22.62 14.27 22.55
CA ASN A 766 21.36 13.65 22.94
C ASN A 766 20.39 13.56 21.76
N VAL A 767 20.14 14.68 21.07
CA VAL A 767 19.16 14.70 19.97
C VAL A 767 19.63 13.87 18.78
N ALA A 768 20.92 13.87 18.43
CA ALA A 768 21.42 13.00 17.38
C ALA A 768 21.07 11.53 17.62
N ILE A 769 21.20 11.06 18.87
CA ILE A 769 20.84 9.69 19.25
C ILE A 769 19.32 9.49 19.29
N ILE A 770 18.55 10.44 19.86
CA ILE A 770 17.08 10.39 19.90
C ILE A 770 16.50 10.19 18.50
N LEU A 771 16.99 10.94 17.51
CA LEU A 771 16.50 10.85 16.14
C LEU A 771 16.94 9.54 15.48
N LYS A 772 18.18 9.10 15.72
CA LYS A 772 18.72 7.91 15.05
C LYS A 772 18.11 6.62 15.56
N THR A 773 17.89 6.48 16.86
CA THR A 773 17.25 5.27 17.43
C THR A 773 15.82 5.11 16.93
N GLN A 774 15.14 6.22 16.63
CA GLN A 774 13.77 6.23 16.13
C GLN A 774 13.67 6.23 14.60
N GLN A 775 14.80 6.25 13.88
CA GLN A 775 14.84 6.10 12.42
C GLN A 775 14.87 4.63 12.00
N ALA A 776 13.85 4.21 11.26
CA ALA A 776 13.78 2.89 10.66
C ALA A 776 14.77 2.70 9.51
N THR A 777 15.08 1.45 9.17
CA THR A 777 15.96 1.10 8.04
C THR A 777 15.41 1.64 6.73
N GLN A 778 14.08 1.65 6.55
CA GLN A 778 13.39 2.23 5.39
C GLN A 778 13.51 3.76 5.31
N GLY A 779 13.91 4.44 6.40
CA GLY A 779 14.25 5.87 6.41
C GLY A 779 13.36 6.77 7.23
N ALA A 780 12.08 6.42 7.41
CA ALA A 780 11.16 7.16 8.26
C ALA A 780 11.53 7.11 9.74
N VAL A 781 11.18 8.15 10.47
CA VAL A 781 11.31 8.25 11.93
C VAL A 781 9.93 8.13 12.57
N ILE A 782 9.75 7.27 13.57
CA ILE A 782 8.46 7.21 14.28
C ILE A 782 8.17 8.54 14.97
N ALA A 783 6.91 8.98 14.99
CA ALA A 783 6.55 10.24 15.63
C ALA A 783 6.71 10.22 17.18
N GLY A 784 6.74 9.03 17.78
CA GLY A 784 7.12 8.84 19.18
C GLY A 784 6.66 7.50 19.73
N HIS A 785 6.89 7.25 21.01
CA HIS A 785 6.63 5.95 21.67
C HIS A 785 5.15 5.47 21.67
N ARG A 786 4.20 6.32 21.26
CA ARG A 786 2.77 5.97 21.08
C ARG A 786 2.33 6.02 19.62
N TYR A 787 3.18 6.54 18.74
CA TYR A 787 2.87 6.91 17.37
C TYR A 787 3.87 6.24 16.43
N HIS A 788 3.70 4.94 16.26
CA HIS A 788 4.59 4.08 15.50
C HIS A 788 4.37 4.20 13.99
N LEU A 789 4.32 5.43 13.46
CA LEU A 789 4.09 5.76 12.05
C LEU A 789 5.02 6.89 11.61
N GLY A 790 5.33 6.96 10.31
CA GLY A 790 6.09 8.05 9.70
C GLY A 790 5.16 9.20 9.28
N TYR A 791 4.93 10.17 10.17
CA TYR A 791 4.11 11.37 9.90
C TYR A 791 4.87 12.39 9.06
N VAL A 792 4.28 12.89 7.98
CA VAL A 792 4.96 13.78 7.01
C VAL A 792 5.41 15.09 7.65
N ARG A 793 4.58 15.71 8.50
CA ARG A 793 4.99 16.90 9.25
C ARG A 793 6.18 16.55 10.15
N ASP A 794 6.04 15.58 11.05
CA ASP A 794 7.10 15.17 11.97
C ASP A 794 8.44 14.88 11.27
N GLN A 795 8.38 14.28 10.07
CA GLN A 795 9.56 14.04 9.24
C GLN A 795 10.26 15.33 8.80
N TYR A 796 9.54 16.42 8.52
CA TYR A 796 10.15 17.67 8.06
C TYR A 796 11.09 18.26 9.13
N GLY A 797 10.66 18.30 10.38
CA GLY A 797 11.43 18.87 11.48
C GLY A 797 12.61 17.98 11.82
N VAL A 798 12.41 16.65 11.79
CA VAL A 798 13.48 15.68 11.95
C VAL A 798 14.52 15.79 10.82
N SER A 799 14.08 15.95 9.58
CA SER A 799 14.95 16.20 8.42
C SER A 799 15.78 17.47 8.61
N ARG A 800 15.14 18.57 9.04
CA ARG A 800 15.84 19.82 9.37
C ARG A 800 16.88 19.66 10.48
N GLY A 801 16.55 18.93 11.55
CA GLY A 801 17.49 18.58 12.62
C GLY A 801 18.70 17.80 12.10
N PHE A 802 18.47 16.77 11.26
CA PHE A 802 19.55 16.02 10.62
C PHE A 802 20.43 16.91 9.74
N LEU A 803 19.84 17.75 8.88
CA LEU A 803 20.57 18.69 8.02
C LEU A 803 21.41 19.69 8.84
N ALA A 804 20.84 20.22 9.92
CA ALA A 804 21.53 21.14 10.83
C ALA A 804 22.78 20.49 11.43
N MET A 805 22.67 19.23 11.87
CA MET A 805 23.77 18.45 12.44
C MET A 805 24.76 17.87 11.42
N GLY A 806 24.40 17.80 10.13
CA GLY A 806 25.25 17.28 9.05
C GLY A 806 24.95 15.82 8.63
N TYR A 807 23.84 15.26 9.09
CA TYR A 807 23.40 13.90 8.78
C TYR A 807 22.60 13.85 7.47
N PHE A 808 23.27 14.15 6.36
CA PHE A 808 22.61 14.28 5.06
C PHE A 808 22.00 12.97 4.55
N GLU A 809 22.66 11.82 4.81
CA GLU A 809 22.15 10.50 4.43
C GLU A 809 20.84 10.16 5.15
N GLU A 810 20.77 10.45 6.45
CA GLU A 810 19.57 10.28 7.26
C GLU A 810 18.41 11.12 6.72
N ALA A 811 18.66 12.38 6.37
CA ALA A 811 17.65 13.26 5.78
C ALA A 811 17.19 12.80 4.39
N ARG A 812 18.13 12.30 3.55
CA ARG A 812 17.81 11.71 2.23
C ARG A 812 16.90 10.49 2.38
N LYS A 813 17.19 9.60 3.33
CA LYS A 813 16.40 8.38 3.56
C LYS A 813 14.94 8.67 3.92
N ILE A 814 14.66 9.77 4.61
CA ILE A 814 13.28 10.20 4.85
C ILE A 814 12.55 10.52 3.53
N LEU A 815 13.21 11.23 2.60
CA LEU A 815 12.63 11.51 1.27
C LEU A 815 12.48 10.23 0.43
N GLN A 816 13.47 9.33 0.51
CA GLN A 816 13.42 8.03 -0.15
C GLN A 816 12.22 7.21 0.33
N PHE A 817 11.97 7.17 1.64
CA PHE A 817 10.81 6.47 2.20
C PHE A 817 9.50 6.93 1.56
N TYR A 818 9.30 8.24 1.41
CA TYR A 818 8.11 8.77 0.75
C TYR A 818 8.10 8.51 -0.75
N TRP A 819 9.25 8.60 -1.40
CA TRP A 819 9.38 8.26 -2.81
C TRP A 819 8.98 6.82 -3.09
N ASP A 820 9.49 5.86 -2.32
CA ASP A 820 9.19 4.42 -2.48
C ASP A 820 7.69 4.14 -2.30
N ILE A 821 7.05 4.81 -1.33
CA ILE A 821 5.60 4.70 -1.11
C ILE A 821 4.84 5.32 -2.28
N TRP A 822 5.24 6.51 -2.73
CA TRP A 822 4.58 7.18 -3.84
C TRP A 822 4.71 6.38 -5.14
N GLN A 823 5.87 5.75 -5.40
CA GLN A 823 6.06 4.88 -6.57
C GLN A 823 5.10 3.68 -6.56
N HIS A 824 4.74 3.17 -5.39
CA HIS A 824 3.86 2.01 -5.27
C HIS A 824 2.37 2.39 -5.29
N PHE A 825 1.99 3.51 -4.67
CA PHE A 825 0.59 3.87 -4.45
C PHE A 825 0.10 5.09 -5.25
N GLY A 826 1.01 5.91 -5.77
CA GLY A 826 0.70 7.17 -6.47
C GLY A 826 0.24 8.32 -5.57
N TYR A 827 0.25 8.14 -4.24
CA TYR A 827 -0.15 9.17 -3.27
C TYR A 827 0.55 8.98 -1.92
N ILE A 828 0.57 10.06 -1.14
CA ILE A 828 0.99 10.12 0.27
C ILE A 828 -0.19 10.60 1.13
N ARG A 829 -0.27 10.12 2.37
CA ARG A 829 -1.30 10.46 3.38
C ARG A 829 -0.66 11.15 4.59
N ASN A 830 -1.42 11.52 5.61
CA ASN A 830 -0.87 12.19 6.81
C ASN A 830 0.29 11.39 7.45
N ALA A 831 0.11 10.07 7.62
CA ALA A 831 1.17 9.18 8.08
C ALA A 831 1.12 7.79 7.44
N GLN A 832 2.29 7.14 7.42
CA GLN A 832 2.52 5.87 6.73
C GLN A 832 3.04 4.84 7.73
N ALA A 833 2.54 3.61 7.66
CA ALA A 833 3.15 2.51 8.38
C ALA A 833 4.56 2.22 7.82
N ILE A 834 5.48 1.93 8.74
CA ILE A 834 6.89 1.69 8.49
C ILE A 834 7.14 0.17 8.51
N GLY A 835 7.45 -0.39 7.35
CA GLY A 835 7.62 -1.83 7.17
C GLY A 835 6.35 -2.59 6.82
N ILE A 836 5.21 -1.91 6.69
CA ILE A 836 3.93 -2.50 6.29
C ILE A 836 3.34 -1.70 5.12
N PRO A 837 3.44 -2.19 3.87
CA PRO A 837 2.86 -1.51 2.73
C PRO A 837 1.34 -1.39 2.83
N GLY A 838 0.79 -0.24 2.46
CA GLY A 838 -0.64 -0.05 2.26
C GLY A 838 -1.46 0.32 3.50
N ILE A 839 -0.83 0.49 4.67
CA ILE A 839 -1.50 1.05 5.86
C ILE A 839 -1.16 2.53 5.98
N PHE A 840 -2.21 3.35 5.93
CA PHE A 840 -2.12 4.80 6.00
C PHE A 840 -3.00 5.37 7.10
N HIS A 841 -2.48 6.36 7.82
CA HIS A 841 -3.27 7.22 8.66
C HIS A 841 -3.66 8.47 7.87
N GLN A 842 -4.96 8.66 7.66
CA GLN A 842 -5.53 9.73 6.83
C GLN A 842 -6.28 10.73 7.71
N HIS A 843 -6.07 12.03 7.46
CA HIS A 843 -6.81 13.12 8.11
C HIS A 843 -7.77 13.82 7.15
N GLU A 844 -8.39 14.91 7.62
CA GLU A 844 -9.43 15.65 6.91
C GLU A 844 -8.99 16.14 5.52
N ASN A 845 -7.80 16.74 5.42
CA ASN A 845 -7.30 17.36 4.20
C ASN A 845 -5.81 16.99 3.95
N ASP A 846 -5.53 15.72 3.66
CA ASP A 846 -4.17 15.21 3.39
C ASP A 846 -3.47 15.83 2.17
N GLU A 847 -4.18 16.56 1.31
CA GLU A 847 -3.62 17.11 0.07
C GLU A 847 -3.18 18.58 0.19
N VAL A 848 -3.00 19.09 1.43
CA VAL A 848 -2.68 20.51 1.69
C VAL A 848 -1.31 20.70 2.35
N GLU A 849 -1.25 20.79 3.68
CA GLU A 849 -0.03 21.08 4.47
C GLU A 849 1.10 20.08 4.17
N ILE A 850 0.81 18.78 4.27
CA ILE A 850 1.83 17.73 4.18
C ILE A 850 2.52 17.68 2.82
N THR A 851 1.79 17.94 1.74
CA THR A 851 2.33 18.02 0.39
C THR A 851 3.25 19.23 0.21
N GLY A 852 2.97 20.35 0.88
CA GLY A 852 3.88 21.49 0.94
C GLY A 852 5.19 21.15 1.66
N TYR A 853 5.09 20.44 2.79
CA TYR A 853 6.26 19.97 3.52
C TYR A 853 7.14 19.01 2.71
N LEU A 854 6.58 18.05 1.98
CA LEU A 854 7.36 17.14 1.11
C LEU A 854 8.25 17.92 0.12
N ILE A 855 7.67 18.93 -0.53
CA ILE A 855 8.39 19.77 -1.50
C ILE A 855 9.48 20.59 -0.80
N ILE A 856 9.14 21.30 0.29
CA ILE A 856 10.10 22.13 1.01
C ILE A 856 11.24 21.27 1.56
N GLN A 857 10.94 20.10 2.10
CA GLN A 857 11.94 19.15 2.60
C GLN A 857 12.92 18.72 1.50
N ALA A 858 12.43 18.37 0.30
CA ALA A 858 13.27 18.01 -0.83
C ALA A 858 14.24 19.13 -1.22
N PHE A 859 13.75 20.37 -1.24
CA PHE A 859 14.58 21.52 -1.59
C PHE A 859 15.50 21.98 -0.46
N ASP A 860 15.13 21.78 0.80
CA ASP A 860 16.03 22.01 1.94
C ASP A 860 17.18 20.98 1.93
N TYR A 861 16.90 19.72 1.58
CA TYR A 861 17.94 18.72 1.30
C TYR A 861 18.84 19.17 0.14
N LEU A 862 18.27 19.50 -1.02
CA LEU A 862 19.01 19.95 -2.20
C LEU A 862 19.94 21.14 -1.87
N ASN A 863 19.45 22.12 -1.13
CA ASN A 863 20.24 23.30 -0.78
C ASN A 863 21.44 22.99 0.13
N ASN A 864 21.37 21.91 0.92
CA ASN A 864 22.46 21.51 1.80
C ASN A 864 23.45 20.56 1.12
N THR A 865 23.03 19.79 0.11
CA THR A 865 23.85 18.73 -0.50
C THR A 865 24.25 18.99 -1.95
N ASN A 866 23.52 19.86 -2.66
CA ASN A 866 23.56 20.04 -4.11
C ASN A 866 23.26 18.77 -4.92
N ASP A 867 22.54 17.80 -4.32
CA ASP A 867 22.16 16.55 -4.95
C ASP A 867 20.97 16.71 -5.92
N VAL A 868 21.28 17.29 -7.08
CA VAL A 868 20.31 17.53 -8.16
C VAL A 868 19.78 16.21 -8.73
N ALA A 869 20.62 15.17 -8.81
CA ALA A 869 20.25 13.88 -9.37
C ALA A 869 19.11 13.24 -8.57
N PHE A 870 19.26 13.16 -7.24
CA PHE A 870 18.20 12.64 -6.39
C PHE A 870 16.94 13.50 -6.42
N THR A 871 17.08 14.84 -6.45
CA THR A 871 15.91 15.72 -6.53
C THR A 871 15.15 15.55 -7.85
N ARG A 872 15.85 15.25 -8.96
CA ARG A 872 15.21 14.90 -10.24
C ARG A 872 14.55 13.52 -10.19
N GLU A 873 15.17 12.56 -9.51
CA GLU A 873 14.62 11.22 -9.33
C GLU A 873 13.25 11.26 -8.65
N ILE A 874 13.13 12.00 -7.53
CA ILE A 874 11.88 12.10 -6.77
C ILE A 874 10.92 13.16 -7.30
N LEU A 875 11.29 13.88 -8.38
CA LEU A 875 10.49 14.98 -8.92
C LEU A 875 9.03 14.59 -9.17
N PRO A 876 8.68 13.43 -9.76
CA PRO A 876 7.27 13.07 -10.01
C PRO A 876 6.38 13.12 -8.76
N MET A 877 6.91 12.73 -7.59
CA MET A 877 6.20 12.87 -6.31
C MET A 877 6.02 14.33 -5.91
N LEU A 878 7.01 15.18 -6.16
CA LEU A 878 6.93 16.63 -5.90
C LEU A 878 5.93 17.32 -6.83
N GLU A 879 5.84 16.89 -8.09
CA GLU A 879 4.86 17.35 -9.06
C GLU A 879 3.44 16.96 -8.62
N TRP A 880 3.26 15.70 -8.19
CA TRP A 880 2.01 15.25 -7.59
C TRP A 880 1.62 16.11 -6.38
N ALA A 881 2.55 16.35 -5.45
CA ALA A 881 2.32 17.16 -4.27
C ALA A 881 1.94 18.61 -4.62
N TRP A 882 2.50 19.16 -5.70
CA TRP A 882 2.13 20.49 -6.19
C TRP A 882 0.73 20.52 -6.79
N GLN A 883 0.39 19.56 -7.66
CA GLN A 883 -0.95 19.49 -8.23
C GLN A 883 -2.02 19.19 -7.18
N ALA A 884 -1.70 18.40 -6.15
CA ALA A 884 -2.59 18.11 -5.03
C ALA A 884 -3.02 19.40 -4.31
N GLN A 885 -2.07 20.21 -3.86
CA GLN A 885 -2.35 21.47 -3.16
C GLN A 885 -3.15 22.44 -4.03
N LYS A 886 -2.81 22.57 -5.31
CA LYS A 886 -3.49 23.48 -6.23
C LYS A 886 -5.01 23.27 -6.29
N ARG A 887 -5.49 22.02 -6.18
CA ARG A 887 -6.92 21.70 -6.24
C ARG A 887 -7.73 22.27 -5.08
N HIS A 888 -7.09 22.51 -3.93
CA HIS A 888 -7.75 22.96 -2.71
C HIS A 888 -7.71 24.47 -2.51
N LEU A 889 -7.10 25.20 -3.45
CA LEU A 889 -6.87 26.64 -3.33
C LEU A 889 -8.13 27.44 -3.68
N ILE A 890 -8.68 28.14 -2.68
CA ILE A 890 -9.90 28.94 -2.83
C ILE A 890 -9.66 30.34 -2.31
N LYS A 891 -9.89 31.35 -3.16
CA LYS A 891 -9.53 32.77 -2.87
C LYS A 891 -8.07 32.94 -2.43
N GLY A 892 -7.17 32.08 -2.90
CA GLY A 892 -5.77 32.08 -2.47
C GLY A 892 -5.59 31.59 -1.03
N MET A 893 -6.44 30.67 -0.56
CA MET A 893 -6.35 30.05 0.77
C MET A 893 -6.53 28.52 0.68
N LEU A 894 -5.62 27.78 1.30
CA LEU A 894 -5.77 26.34 1.55
C LEU A 894 -6.40 26.11 2.94
N PRO A 895 -7.15 25.02 3.17
CA PRO A 895 -7.61 24.63 4.51
C PRO A 895 -6.47 24.03 5.36
N PHE A 896 -6.76 23.70 6.62
CA PHE A 896 -5.84 22.96 7.50
C PHE A 896 -5.83 21.48 7.13
N ASN A 897 -4.71 20.77 7.36
CA ASN A 897 -4.64 19.33 7.15
C ASN A 897 -5.56 18.56 8.10
N GLY A 898 -5.57 18.92 9.39
CA GLY A 898 -6.37 18.25 10.41
C GLY A 898 -5.58 17.61 11.54
N ASP A 899 -4.27 17.46 11.41
CA ASP A 899 -3.41 16.85 12.43
C ASP A 899 -2.34 17.81 12.98
N GLU A 900 -2.40 19.11 12.67
CA GLU A 900 -1.46 20.10 13.20
C GLU A 900 -1.36 20.02 14.72
N THR A 901 -0.14 20.11 15.30
CA THR A 901 0.06 19.90 16.75
C THR A 901 -0.78 20.86 17.61
N TYR A 902 -1.02 22.08 17.13
CA TYR A 902 -1.93 23.03 17.79
C TYR A 902 -3.42 22.68 17.64
N VAL A 903 -3.82 21.92 16.61
CA VAL A 903 -5.16 21.34 16.48
C VAL A 903 -5.30 20.12 17.39
N ALA A 904 -4.34 19.20 17.33
CA ALA A 904 -4.32 17.98 18.14
C ALA A 904 -4.29 18.28 19.66
N GLY A 905 -3.51 19.27 20.08
CA GLY A 905 -3.45 19.75 21.47
C GLY A 905 -4.63 20.64 21.90
N GLY A 906 -5.63 20.87 21.05
CA GLY A 906 -6.83 21.65 21.37
C GLY A 906 -6.64 23.17 21.49
N ILE A 907 -5.51 23.71 21.05
CA ILE A 907 -5.19 25.15 21.10
C ILE A 907 -5.97 25.90 20.00
N LEU A 908 -6.03 25.31 18.81
CA LEU A 908 -6.93 25.70 17.72
C LEU A 908 -8.10 24.69 17.66
N PRO A 909 -9.36 25.13 17.75
CA PRO A 909 -10.48 24.20 17.71
C PRO A 909 -10.65 23.60 16.31
N ARG A 910 -10.99 22.30 16.25
CA ARG A 910 -11.26 21.58 14.99
C ARG A 910 -12.37 22.20 14.12
N SER A 911 -13.20 23.09 14.69
CA SER A 911 -14.21 23.83 13.96
C SER A 911 -13.62 24.79 12.91
N ALA A 912 -12.34 25.15 13.04
CA ALA A 912 -11.62 26.01 12.10
C ALA A 912 -10.98 25.26 10.92
N LEU A 913 -11.06 23.92 10.85
CA LEU A 913 -10.27 23.14 9.89
C LEU A 913 -10.52 23.45 8.41
N ASN A 914 -11.74 23.85 8.06
CA ASN A 914 -12.08 24.21 6.68
C ASN A 914 -11.89 25.71 6.39
N ASP A 915 -11.65 26.52 7.42
CA ASP A 915 -11.27 27.92 7.23
C ASP A 915 -9.92 27.98 6.47
N GLY A 916 -9.58 29.11 5.87
CA GLY A 916 -8.25 29.27 5.27
C GLY A 916 -7.17 29.16 6.33
N SER A 917 -6.18 28.30 6.16
CA SER A 917 -5.00 28.12 6.99
C SER A 917 -3.86 29.01 6.49
N ALA A 918 -3.35 29.87 7.37
CA ALA A 918 -2.22 30.73 7.05
C ALA A 918 -0.92 29.92 6.82
N GLU A 919 -0.74 28.80 7.53
CA GLU A 919 0.43 27.94 7.39
C GLU A 919 0.38 27.12 6.11
N ALA A 920 -0.71 26.39 5.85
CA ALA A 920 -0.81 25.57 4.64
C ALA A 920 -0.68 26.45 3.38
N THR A 921 -1.29 27.63 3.39
CA THR A 921 -1.16 28.59 2.27
C THR A 921 0.26 29.12 2.13
N LEU A 922 0.98 29.36 3.23
CA LEU A 922 2.37 29.81 3.18
C LEU A 922 3.30 28.70 2.66
N LEU A 923 3.07 27.45 3.09
CA LEU A 923 3.78 26.27 2.60
C LEU A 923 3.59 26.14 1.09
N PHE A 924 2.35 26.28 0.59
CA PHE A 924 2.07 26.29 -0.85
C PHE A 924 2.86 27.35 -1.61
N ILE A 925 2.94 28.56 -1.07
CA ILE A 925 3.70 29.66 -1.70
C ILE A 925 5.19 29.32 -1.72
N GLU A 926 5.78 28.95 -0.58
CA GLU A 926 7.21 28.67 -0.49
C GLU A 926 7.63 27.40 -1.23
N SER A 927 6.80 26.36 -1.22
CA SER A 927 7.02 25.14 -2.00
C SER A 927 6.95 25.43 -3.50
N GLY A 928 5.95 26.19 -3.94
CA GLY A 928 5.78 26.60 -5.34
C GLY A 928 6.96 27.43 -5.83
N LYS A 929 7.44 28.39 -5.04
CA LYS A 929 8.64 29.17 -5.38
C LYS A 929 9.84 28.27 -5.65
N LYS A 930 10.10 27.29 -4.78
CA LYS A 930 11.24 26.38 -4.91
C LYS A 930 11.09 25.45 -6.10
N LEU A 931 9.93 24.80 -6.25
CA LEU A 931 9.65 23.86 -7.33
C LEU A 931 9.71 24.55 -8.71
N LEU A 932 8.97 25.64 -8.89
CA LEU A 932 8.91 26.35 -10.17
C LEU A 932 10.29 26.88 -10.59
N SER A 933 11.08 27.37 -9.63
CA SER A 933 12.44 27.83 -9.92
C SER A 933 13.37 26.68 -10.31
N PHE A 934 13.19 25.50 -9.72
CA PHE A 934 13.97 24.31 -10.06
C PHE A 934 13.62 23.78 -11.45
N VAL A 935 12.34 23.56 -11.75
CA VAL A 935 11.91 23.03 -13.05
C VAL A 935 12.23 23.99 -14.19
N GLU A 936 12.16 25.31 -13.95
CA GLU A 936 12.57 26.33 -14.92
C GLU A 936 14.08 26.33 -15.13
N LYS A 937 14.88 26.32 -14.06
CA LYS A 937 16.35 26.32 -14.14
C LYS A 937 16.89 25.12 -14.94
N TYR A 938 16.24 23.96 -14.81
CA TYR A 938 16.68 22.72 -15.45
C TYR A 938 15.88 22.35 -16.71
N GLY A 939 14.97 23.20 -17.16
CA GLY A 939 14.17 22.96 -18.38
C GLY A 939 13.29 21.72 -18.32
N LEU A 940 12.72 21.41 -17.14
CA LEU A 940 11.99 20.17 -16.88
C LEU A 940 10.50 20.25 -17.23
N TRP A 941 9.94 21.47 -17.28
CA TRP A 941 8.54 21.73 -17.62
C TRP A 941 8.42 22.65 -18.84
N ASN A 942 7.27 22.56 -19.52
CA ASN A 942 6.91 23.51 -20.57
C ASN A 942 6.83 24.94 -19.99
N SER A 943 7.38 25.91 -20.73
CA SER A 943 7.35 27.33 -20.37
C SER A 943 5.95 27.88 -20.14
N SER A 944 4.93 27.42 -20.88
CA SER A 944 3.54 27.85 -20.71
C SER A 944 2.96 27.40 -19.36
N THR A 945 3.25 26.16 -18.94
CA THR A 945 2.86 25.60 -17.65
C THR A 945 3.52 26.38 -16.52
N ILE A 946 4.84 26.62 -16.61
CA ILE A 946 5.59 27.42 -15.62
C ILE A 946 4.98 28.83 -15.52
N LEU A 947 4.69 29.49 -16.64
CA LEU A 947 4.09 30.82 -16.65
C LEU A 947 2.71 30.84 -15.98
N SER A 948 1.85 29.86 -16.27
CA SER A 948 0.53 29.72 -15.66
C SER A 948 0.63 29.53 -14.14
N ASP A 949 1.47 28.59 -13.71
CA ASP A 949 1.65 28.29 -12.30
C ASP A 949 2.35 29.42 -11.53
N ARG A 950 3.28 30.16 -12.16
CA ARG A 950 3.85 31.39 -11.60
C ARG A 950 2.79 32.48 -11.43
N ARG A 951 1.84 32.63 -12.36
CA ARG A 951 0.73 33.59 -12.20
C ARG A 951 -0.16 33.21 -11.01
N LEU A 952 -0.54 31.93 -10.89
CA LEU A 952 -1.32 31.44 -9.76
C LEU A 952 -0.60 31.66 -8.43
N LEU A 953 0.69 31.32 -8.38
CA LEU A 953 1.55 31.53 -7.22
C LEU A 953 1.62 33.01 -6.83
N HIS A 954 1.86 33.91 -7.80
CA HIS A 954 1.92 35.35 -7.55
C HIS A 954 0.57 35.94 -7.11
N GLN A 955 -0.55 35.45 -7.64
CA GLN A 955 -1.89 35.85 -7.19
C GLN A 955 -2.11 35.45 -5.72
N THR A 956 -1.74 34.22 -5.38
CA THR A 956 -1.84 33.68 -4.01
C THR A 956 -0.96 34.45 -3.03
N GLU A 957 0.29 34.72 -3.43
CA GLU A 957 1.24 35.52 -2.66
C GLU A 957 0.73 36.95 -2.41
N ARG A 958 0.16 37.61 -3.42
CA ARG A 958 -0.44 38.95 -3.26
C ARG A 958 -1.66 38.95 -2.36
N ALA A 959 -2.49 37.90 -2.44
CA ALA A 959 -3.69 37.75 -1.61
C ALA A 959 -3.35 37.40 -0.15
N TYR A 960 -2.19 36.78 0.12
CA TYR A 960 -1.83 36.28 1.44
C TYR A 960 -1.97 37.32 2.56
N LEU A 961 -1.43 38.53 2.36
CA LEU A 961 -1.52 39.59 3.37
C LEU A 961 -2.95 40.07 3.60
N GLN A 962 -3.78 40.11 2.55
CA GLN A 962 -5.19 40.48 2.68
C GLN A 962 -5.98 39.39 3.41
N ASN A 963 -5.62 38.12 3.20
CA ASN A 963 -6.32 36.98 3.77
C ASN A 963 -5.91 36.70 5.22
N PHE A 964 -4.64 36.93 5.59
CA PHE A 964 -4.10 36.43 6.87
C PHE A 964 -3.48 37.49 7.76
N VAL A 965 -3.60 38.79 7.44
CA VAL A 965 -3.11 39.87 8.30
C VAL A 965 -4.24 40.82 8.69
N SER A 966 -4.49 40.94 10.00
CA SER A 966 -5.44 41.89 10.57
C SER A 966 -4.75 42.74 11.62
N GLY A 967 -4.85 44.07 11.52
CA GLY A 967 -4.22 44.97 12.50
C GLY A 967 -2.70 44.80 12.65
N ARG A 968 -2.00 44.35 11.59
CA ARG A 968 -0.57 43.93 11.58
C ARG A 968 -0.25 42.62 12.31
N GLN A 969 -1.25 41.90 12.82
CA GLN A 969 -1.07 40.57 13.38
C GLN A 969 -1.36 39.48 12.34
N ILE A 970 -0.60 38.38 12.40
CA ILE A 970 -0.81 37.22 11.53
C ILE A 970 -1.89 36.33 12.16
N MET A 971 -2.98 36.15 11.43
CA MET A 971 -4.05 35.23 11.80
C MET A 971 -3.63 33.79 11.52
N ALA A 972 -3.99 32.85 12.39
CA ALA A 972 -3.84 31.42 12.13
C ALA A 972 -4.80 30.96 11.03
N ASN A 973 -6.04 31.46 11.05
CA ASN A 973 -7.09 31.09 10.11
C ASN A 973 -7.90 32.29 9.58
N ASN A 974 -8.52 32.12 8.41
CA ASN A 974 -9.50 33.05 7.85
C ASN A 974 -10.83 32.32 7.51
N PRO A 975 -11.91 32.59 8.27
CA PRO A 975 -13.22 31.98 8.03
C PRO A 975 -13.85 32.33 6.67
N LEU A 976 -13.46 33.43 6.01
CA LEU A 976 -14.04 33.89 4.74
C LEU A 976 -13.78 32.93 3.56
N ARG A 977 -12.87 31.95 3.72
CA ARG A 977 -12.74 30.85 2.76
C ARG A 977 -14.08 30.12 2.56
N MET A 978 -14.85 30.00 3.64
CA MET A 978 -16.11 29.27 3.70
C MET A 978 -17.30 30.01 3.06
N ASP A 979 -17.13 31.29 2.71
CA ASP A 979 -18.17 32.07 2.01
C ASP A 979 -18.35 31.63 0.55
N ILE A 980 -17.38 30.88 0.00
CA ILE A 980 -17.43 30.34 -1.36
C ILE A 980 -17.58 28.83 -1.35
N GLU A 981 -16.73 28.14 -0.60
CA GLU A 981 -16.78 26.69 -0.51
C GLU A 981 -17.37 26.28 0.84
N SER A 982 -18.57 25.72 0.82
CA SER A 982 -19.20 25.19 2.03
C SER A 982 -18.51 23.91 2.50
N MET A 983 -18.58 23.62 3.81
CA MET A 983 -18.03 22.37 4.35
C MET A 983 -18.70 21.17 3.66
N PRO A 984 -17.96 20.15 3.22
CA PRO A 984 -18.55 19.00 2.52
C PRO A 984 -19.58 18.27 3.40
N GLU A 985 -20.60 17.64 2.82
CA GLU A 985 -21.60 16.92 3.64
C GLU A 985 -20.97 15.72 4.36
N TYR A 986 -20.08 15.01 3.69
CA TYR A 986 -19.34 13.86 4.22
C TYR A 986 -17.84 14.10 4.11
N ARG A 987 -17.08 13.60 5.07
CA ARG A 987 -15.61 13.53 4.98
C ARG A 987 -15.05 12.44 5.87
N HIS A 988 -13.85 11.96 5.53
CA HIS A 988 -13.01 11.23 6.48
C HIS A 988 -12.38 12.23 7.46
N GLY A 989 -12.34 11.93 8.75
CA GLY A 989 -11.79 12.84 9.76
C GLY A 989 -12.18 12.51 11.18
N PHE A 990 -11.73 13.34 12.12
CA PHE A 990 -12.01 13.15 13.54
C PHE A 990 -13.48 13.46 13.84
N CYS A 991 -14.17 12.51 14.47
CA CYS A 991 -15.53 12.72 14.94
C CYS A 991 -15.56 13.74 16.07
N ALA A 992 -16.42 14.76 15.99
CA ALA A 992 -16.57 15.77 17.04
C ALA A 992 -17.05 15.18 18.39
N GLY A 993 -17.66 13.98 18.36
CA GLY A 993 -17.95 13.18 19.56
C GLY A 993 -16.76 12.38 20.12
N SER A 994 -15.55 12.58 19.61
CA SER A 994 -14.30 11.94 20.07
C SER A 994 -14.22 10.42 19.90
N HIS A 995 -14.89 9.87 18.88
CA HIS A 995 -14.85 8.45 18.52
C HIS A 995 -13.70 8.06 17.57
N GLY A 996 -12.69 8.93 17.39
CA GLY A 996 -11.54 8.68 16.50
C GLY A 996 -11.71 9.25 15.11
N VAL A 997 -10.85 8.80 14.19
CA VAL A 997 -10.78 9.23 12.79
C VAL A 997 -11.47 8.20 11.90
N LEU A 998 -12.56 8.60 11.23
CA LEU A 998 -13.37 7.73 10.38
C LEU A 998 -14.24 8.56 9.42
N GLU A 999 -15.11 7.90 8.66
CA GLU A 999 -16.14 8.60 7.90
C GLU A 999 -17.13 9.31 8.83
N THR A 1000 -17.37 10.59 8.54
CA THR A 1000 -18.23 11.48 9.32
C THR A 1000 -19.19 12.24 8.43
N ARG A 1001 -20.36 12.57 8.95
CA ARG A 1001 -21.36 13.42 8.29
C ARG A 1001 -21.55 14.71 9.07
N LYS A 1002 -21.65 15.82 8.34
CA LYS A 1002 -21.95 17.15 8.87
C LYS A 1002 -23.38 17.24 9.40
N ASP A 1003 -23.56 17.78 10.59
CA ASP A 1003 -24.87 18.09 11.18
C ASP A 1003 -25.35 19.51 10.83
N SER A 1004 -26.53 19.89 11.32
CA SER A 1004 -27.10 21.23 11.09
C SER A 1004 -26.33 22.37 11.79
N GLY A 1005 -25.52 22.05 12.81
CA GLY A 1005 -24.61 22.97 13.48
C GLY A 1005 -23.25 23.10 12.81
N GLY A 1006 -22.97 22.31 11.76
CA GLY A 1006 -21.70 22.26 11.05
C GLY A 1006 -20.67 21.30 11.63
N ASN A 1007 -21.01 20.55 12.68
CA ASN A 1007 -20.11 19.57 13.30
C ASN A 1007 -20.12 18.26 12.51
N TYR A 1008 -18.99 17.56 12.51
CA TYR A 1008 -18.87 16.26 11.85
C TYR A 1008 -18.98 15.13 12.86
N LEU A 1009 -19.99 14.28 12.69
CA LEU A 1009 -20.31 13.17 13.59
C LEU A 1009 -20.22 11.83 12.86
N CYS A 1010 -19.71 10.80 13.54
CA CYS A 1010 -19.70 9.45 13.02
C CYS A 1010 -21.09 8.79 13.08
N PRO A 1011 -21.32 7.67 12.37
CA PRO A 1011 -22.60 6.96 12.40
C PRO A 1011 -23.10 6.63 13.81
N LYS A 1012 -22.19 6.30 14.74
CA LYS A 1012 -22.52 6.02 16.14
C LYS A 1012 -23.10 7.24 16.86
N CYS A 1013 -22.40 8.39 16.83
CA CYS A 1013 -22.89 9.63 17.45
C CYS A 1013 -24.24 10.07 16.88
N ILE A 1014 -24.43 9.89 15.56
CA ILE A 1014 -25.70 10.21 14.90
C ILE A 1014 -26.80 9.30 15.41
N ALA A 1015 -26.55 7.99 15.52
CA ALA A 1015 -27.52 7.02 16.06
C ALA A 1015 -27.85 7.28 17.54
N GLU A 1016 -26.88 7.77 18.31
CA GLU A 1016 -27.05 8.16 19.72
C GLU A 1016 -27.74 9.53 19.88
N GLY A 1017 -27.98 10.27 18.79
CA GLY A 1017 -28.62 11.58 18.83
C GLY A 1017 -27.76 12.67 19.47
N LEU A 1018 -26.43 12.56 19.39
CA LEU A 1018 -25.52 13.59 19.89
C LEU A 1018 -25.79 14.91 19.15
N THR A 1019 -26.05 15.96 19.91
CA THR A 1019 -26.23 17.32 19.40
C THR A 1019 -25.12 18.21 19.94
N LEU A 1020 -24.46 18.95 19.06
CA LEU A 1020 -23.38 19.86 19.40
C LEU A 1020 -23.76 21.31 19.06
N PRO A 1021 -23.19 22.31 19.75
CA PRO A 1021 -23.43 23.71 19.43
C PRO A 1021 -23.08 24.06 17.97
N VAL A 1022 -23.75 25.07 17.43
CA VAL A 1022 -23.42 25.61 16.10
C VAL A 1022 -21.98 26.14 16.11
N ILE A 1023 -21.21 25.80 15.08
CA ILE A 1023 -19.83 26.28 14.94
C ILE A 1023 -19.82 27.80 14.76
N GLU A 1024 -19.20 28.50 15.71
CA GLU A 1024 -18.91 29.92 15.58
C GLU A 1024 -17.69 30.15 14.69
N ARG A 1025 -17.82 31.07 13.72
CA ARG A 1025 -16.73 31.48 12.84
C ARG A 1025 -15.88 32.54 13.54
N LYS A 1026 -14.67 32.18 13.94
CA LYS A 1026 -13.72 33.06 14.66
C LYS A 1026 -12.35 32.99 14.03
N SER A 1027 -11.65 34.12 14.02
CA SER A 1027 -10.24 34.19 13.70
C SER A 1027 -9.39 34.00 14.96
N TYR A 1028 -8.37 33.17 14.85
CA TYR A 1028 -7.44 32.84 15.92
C TYR A 1028 -6.06 33.43 15.62
N PHE A 1029 -5.31 33.74 16.67
CA PHE A 1029 -3.94 34.25 16.59
C PHE A 1029 -3.07 33.38 17.50
N LEU A 1030 -2.04 32.76 16.93
CA LEU A 1030 -1.18 31.79 17.59
C LEU A 1030 0.28 32.16 17.38
N PRO A 1031 1.12 32.18 18.44
CA PRO A 1031 2.56 32.45 18.33
C PRO A 1031 3.27 31.52 17.35
N SER A 1032 3.01 30.22 17.39
CA SER A 1032 3.63 29.23 16.49
C SER A 1032 3.44 29.61 15.03
N LEU A 1033 2.19 29.91 14.64
CA LEU A 1033 1.83 30.34 13.29
C LEU A 1033 2.46 31.69 12.90
N ALA A 1034 2.52 32.63 13.83
CA ALA A 1034 3.15 33.92 13.60
C ALA A 1034 4.68 33.81 13.42
N LEU A 1035 5.30 32.75 13.96
CA LEU A 1035 6.73 32.47 13.87
C LEU A 1035 7.09 31.54 12.69
N THR A 1036 6.16 30.74 12.18
CA THR A 1036 6.34 29.86 10.99
C THR A 1036 7.02 30.57 9.80
N PRO A 1037 6.66 31.82 9.41
CA PRO A 1037 7.32 32.52 8.32
C PRO A 1037 8.82 32.73 8.53
N LEU A 1038 9.25 32.98 9.77
CA LEU A 1038 10.66 33.15 10.11
C LEU A 1038 11.41 31.81 10.05
N TYR A 1039 10.76 30.74 10.52
CA TYR A 1039 11.30 29.38 10.49
C TYR A 1039 11.48 28.87 9.05
N LEU A 1040 10.47 29.05 8.19
CA LEU A 1040 10.52 28.72 6.76
C LEU A 1040 11.39 29.68 5.92
N ARG A 1041 11.88 30.78 6.54
CA ARG A 1041 12.64 31.86 5.88
C ARG A 1041 11.86 32.53 4.74
N SER A 1042 10.55 32.64 4.90
CA SER A 1042 9.67 33.25 3.91
C SER A 1042 9.96 34.74 3.74
N THR A 1043 9.81 35.21 2.50
CA THR A 1043 9.89 36.63 2.12
C THR A 1043 8.53 37.24 1.82
N VAL A 1044 7.45 36.45 1.89
CA VAL A 1044 6.08 36.88 1.59
C VAL A 1044 5.59 37.96 2.56
N ILE A 1045 5.99 37.85 3.84
CA ILE A 1045 5.51 38.74 4.89
C ILE A 1045 6.49 39.89 5.09
N PRO A 1046 6.04 41.17 4.97
CA PRO A 1046 6.88 42.33 5.22
C PRO A 1046 7.50 42.33 6.62
N ARG A 1047 8.75 42.77 6.71
CA ARG A 1047 9.52 42.82 7.97
C ARG A 1047 8.76 43.51 9.10
N LYS A 1048 8.13 44.66 8.84
CA LYS A 1048 7.32 45.41 9.82
C LYS A 1048 6.18 44.61 10.48
N ILE A 1049 5.62 43.62 9.77
CA ILE A 1049 4.57 42.75 10.31
C ILE A 1049 5.21 41.67 11.19
N LEU A 1050 6.31 41.07 10.73
CA LEU A 1050 7.08 40.09 11.53
C LEU A 1050 7.60 40.72 12.83
N ASP A 1051 8.17 41.93 12.75
CA ASP A 1051 8.65 42.71 13.91
C ASP A 1051 7.52 42.92 14.92
N HIS A 1052 6.33 43.30 14.45
CA HIS A 1052 5.17 43.54 15.31
C HIS A 1052 4.71 42.27 16.03
N ASN A 1053 4.59 41.15 15.31
CA ASN A 1053 4.17 39.88 15.91
C ASN A 1053 5.22 39.36 16.90
N LEU A 1054 6.52 39.46 16.58
CA LEU A 1054 7.58 39.09 17.49
C LEU A 1054 7.56 39.95 18.77
N ALA A 1055 7.34 41.26 18.65
CA ALA A 1055 7.22 42.15 19.80
C ALA A 1055 6.06 41.75 20.73
N LEU A 1056 4.89 41.38 20.17
CA LEU A 1056 3.76 40.88 20.96
C LEU A 1056 4.08 39.59 21.71
N ILE A 1057 4.80 38.66 21.07
CA ILE A 1057 5.23 37.40 21.70
C ILE A 1057 6.24 37.68 22.82
N ILE A 1058 7.19 38.59 22.59
CA ILE A 1058 8.16 39.06 23.61
C ILE A 1058 7.43 39.69 24.80
N ASP A 1059 6.47 40.58 24.55
CA ASP A 1059 5.73 41.26 25.61
C ASP A 1059 4.83 40.29 26.38
N ASN A 1060 4.23 39.31 25.70
CA ASN A 1060 3.50 38.23 26.36
C ASN A 1060 4.43 37.40 27.26
N TYR A 1061 5.60 36.99 26.77
CA TYR A 1061 6.59 36.28 27.58
C TYR A 1061 7.05 37.13 28.78
N LYS A 1062 7.36 38.41 28.60
CA LYS A 1062 7.75 39.31 29.70
C LYS A 1062 6.67 39.46 30.77
N ARG A 1063 5.38 39.48 30.37
CA ARG A 1063 4.25 39.54 31.30
C ARG A 1063 4.04 38.23 32.06
N LYS A 1064 4.16 37.08 31.38
CA LYS A 1064 3.85 35.76 31.96
C LYS A 1064 5.04 35.09 32.65
N GLY A 1065 6.26 35.39 32.22
CA GLY A 1065 7.48 34.70 32.64
C GLY A 1065 7.69 33.33 32.00
N GLU A 1066 6.86 32.93 31.03
CA GLU A 1066 6.94 31.63 30.35
C GLU A 1066 6.54 31.72 28.87
N VAL A 1067 7.03 30.78 28.06
CA VAL A 1067 6.61 30.62 26.67
C VAL A 1067 5.21 30.04 26.65
N SER A 1068 4.32 30.61 25.83
CA SER A 1068 2.90 30.30 25.83
C SER A 1068 2.37 30.24 24.41
N SER A 1069 1.66 29.17 24.06
CA SER A 1069 1.08 28.99 22.71
C SER A 1069 -0.22 29.75 22.48
N ARG A 1070 -0.78 30.42 23.51
CA ARG A 1070 -1.89 31.39 23.41
C ARG A 1070 -2.02 32.21 24.69
N GLU A 1071 -2.45 33.48 24.59
CA GLU A 1071 -2.56 34.40 25.74
C GLU A 1071 -3.40 33.85 26.92
N GLY A 1072 -4.39 32.98 26.66
CA GLY A 1072 -5.21 32.33 27.71
C GLY A 1072 -4.98 30.82 27.91
N SER A 1073 -3.97 30.22 27.24
CA SER A 1073 -3.69 28.78 27.36
C SER A 1073 -2.64 28.52 28.43
N ALA A 1074 -2.90 27.51 29.27
CA ALA A 1074 -1.91 26.91 30.17
C ALA A 1074 -1.01 25.88 29.44
N ILE A 1075 -1.38 25.50 28.22
CA ILE A 1075 -0.65 24.54 27.38
C ILE A 1075 0.29 25.29 26.42
N THR A 1076 1.54 24.85 26.41
CA THR A 1076 2.62 25.27 25.51
C THR A 1076 3.10 24.09 24.69
N ILE A 1077 3.23 24.28 23.38
CA ILE A 1077 3.71 23.25 22.46
C ILE A 1077 5.24 23.12 22.58
N GLY A 1078 5.78 21.90 22.56
CA GLY A 1078 7.20 21.66 22.85
C GLY A 1078 8.18 22.33 21.87
N TYR A 1079 7.81 22.44 20.60
CA TYR A 1079 8.64 23.10 19.58
C TYR A 1079 8.50 24.64 19.56
N GLU A 1080 7.57 25.21 20.34
CA GLU A 1080 7.35 26.66 20.42
C GLU A 1080 8.62 27.38 20.90
N TYR A 1081 9.36 26.76 21.83
CA TYR A 1081 10.66 27.26 22.29
C TYR A 1081 11.67 27.39 21.15
N GLY A 1082 11.76 26.39 20.29
CA GLY A 1082 12.63 26.39 19.13
C GLY A 1082 12.26 27.49 18.14
N PHE A 1083 10.97 27.62 17.79
CA PHE A 1083 10.50 28.70 16.90
C PHE A 1083 10.82 30.09 17.48
N PHE A 1084 10.58 30.28 18.78
CA PHE A 1084 10.84 31.56 19.43
C PHE A 1084 12.33 31.88 19.51
N LEU A 1085 13.17 30.92 19.91
CA LEU A 1085 14.63 31.10 19.92
C LEU A 1085 15.17 31.38 18.51
N TYR A 1086 14.69 30.67 17.49
CA TYR A 1086 15.10 30.88 16.10
C TYR A 1086 14.81 32.31 15.64
N ALA A 1087 13.60 32.81 15.95
CA ALA A 1087 13.20 34.18 15.64
C ALA A 1087 14.06 35.21 16.38
N LEU A 1088 14.23 35.09 17.70
CA LEU A 1088 15.05 36.00 18.49
C LEU A 1088 16.50 36.05 18.01
N SER A 1089 17.06 34.89 17.68
CA SER A 1089 18.44 34.77 17.18
C SER A 1089 18.64 35.53 15.87
N ARG A 1090 17.69 35.41 14.95
CA ARG A 1090 17.73 36.12 13.65
C ARG A 1090 17.65 37.64 13.81
N TYR A 1091 17.05 38.11 14.89
CA TYR A 1091 16.87 39.54 15.19
C TYR A 1091 17.94 40.07 16.14
N LYS A 1092 18.86 39.21 16.60
CA LYS A 1092 19.86 39.52 17.63
C LYS A 1092 19.23 40.10 18.91
N GLU A 1093 18.04 39.62 19.26
CA GLU A 1093 17.33 40.04 20.46
C GLU A 1093 18.05 39.51 21.71
N PRO A 1094 18.37 40.35 22.72
CA PRO A 1094 19.04 39.91 23.95
C PRO A 1094 18.29 38.82 24.70
N LEU A 1095 16.96 38.75 24.53
CA LEU A 1095 16.10 37.75 25.14
C LEU A 1095 16.46 36.31 24.72
N ALA A 1096 17.14 36.11 23.59
CA ALA A 1096 17.56 34.79 23.09
C ALA A 1096 18.33 33.96 24.13
N ALA A 1097 19.22 34.60 24.90
CA ALA A 1097 20.00 33.93 25.93
C ALA A 1097 19.11 33.38 27.06
N ARG A 1098 18.04 34.11 27.42
CA ARG A 1098 17.07 33.67 28.43
C ARG A 1098 16.21 32.52 27.91
N ILE A 1099 15.71 32.61 26.67
CA ILE A 1099 14.90 31.54 26.07
C ILE A 1099 15.71 30.25 25.90
N LEU A 1100 17.00 30.34 25.56
CA LEU A 1100 17.88 29.17 25.57
C LEU A 1100 17.95 28.52 26.96
N ALA A 1101 18.13 29.33 28.01
CA ALA A 1101 18.20 28.83 29.38
C ALA A 1101 16.88 28.16 29.81
N ASP A 1102 15.74 28.78 29.50
CA ASP A 1102 14.42 28.22 29.80
C ASP A 1102 14.16 26.92 29.03
N MET A 1103 14.47 26.90 27.73
CA MET A 1103 14.30 25.71 26.88
C MET A 1103 15.18 24.55 27.34
N LEU A 1104 16.40 24.81 27.80
CA LEU A 1104 17.28 23.79 28.38
C LEU A 1104 16.85 23.34 29.79
N SER A 1105 16.05 24.14 30.50
CA SER A 1105 15.57 23.81 31.85
C SER A 1105 14.39 22.82 31.86
N ILE A 1106 13.70 22.69 30.72
CA ILE A 1106 12.55 21.80 30.54
C ILE A 1106 12.88 20.51 29.77
N VAL A 1107 14.15 20.34 29.40
CA VAL A 1107 14.68 19.08 28.86
C VAL A 1107 14.61 18.04 29.98
N ASP A 1108 14.13 16.84 29.67
CA ASP A 1108 14.10 15.74 30.64
C ASP A 1108 15.52 15.15 30.89
N GLU A 1109 15.64 14.20 31.82
CA GLU A 1109 16.94 13.63 32.18
C GLU A 1109 17.58 12.81 31.04
N THR A 1110 16.78 12.39 30.06
CA THR A 1110 17.23 11.60 28.91
C THR A 1110 17.61 12.49 27.73
N GLY A 1111 17.41 13.79 27.84
CA GLY A 1111 17.79 14.77 26.84
C GLY A 1111 16.72 15.03 25.79
N ALA A 1112 15.46 14.65 26.02
CA ALA A 1112 14.38 14.84 25.06
C ALA A 1112 13.45 15.99 25.47
N TRP A 1113 12.76 16.55 24.47
CA TRP A 1113 11.57 17.37 24.68
C TRP A 1113 10.31 16.53 24.49
N VAL A 1114 9.22 16.99 25.08
CA VAL A 1114 7.90 16.37 25.00
C VAL A 1114 6.95 17.18 24.13
N GLU A 1115 5.82 16.59 23.76
CA GLU A 1115 4.84 17.18 22.84
C GLU A 1115 4.22 18.48 23.38
N TYR A 1116 3.80 18.48 24.66
CA TYR A 1116 3.20 19.64 25.32
C TYR A 1116 3.74 19.85 26.72
N TYR A 1117 3.63 21.08 27.21
CA TYR A 1117 3.87 21.45 28.60
C TYR A 1117 2.65 22.20 29.13
N ASN A 1118 2.11 21.77 30.26
CA ASN A 1118 1.04 22.47 30.98
C ASN A 1118 1.66 23.19 32.19
N ASN A 1119 1.78 24.52 32.14
CA ASN A 1119 2.50 25.33 33.14
C ASN A 1119 3.90 24.77 33.47
N GLY A 1120 4.66 24.42 32.43
CA GLY A 1120 6.00 23.82 32.57
C GLY A 1120 6.04 22.34 32.94
N VAL A 1121 4.89 21.69 33.18
CA VAL A 1121 4.82 20.25 33.45
C VAL A 1121 4.62 19.48 32.13
N PRO A 1122 5.47 18.49 31.79
CA PRO A 1122 5.32 17.68 30.58
C PRO A 1122 3.93 17.01 30.46
N MET A 1123 3.38 16.95 29.25
CA MET A 1123 2.08 16.37 28.90
C MET A 1123 2.10 15.81 27.46
N GLY A 1124 1.21 14.86 27.15
CA GLY A 1124 1.09 14.26 25.83
C GLY A 1124 2.09 13.11 25.64
N CYS A 1125 2.68 13.00 24.46
CA CYS A 1125 3.70 12.01 24.18
C CYS A 1125 5.11 12.51 24.57
N ASN A 1126 5.81 11.69 25.35
CA ASN A 1126 7.20 11.90 25.75
C ASN A 1126 8.19 11.44 24.67
N TYR A 1127 9.44 11.89 24.81
CA TYR A 1127 10.60 11.48 24.00
C TYR A 1127 10.39 11.73 22.49
N ARG A 1128 10.00 12.95 22.14
CA ARG A 1128 9.50 13.28 20.79
C ARG A 1128 10.61 13.70 19.82
N PRO A 1129 10.73 13.06 18.64
CA PRO A 1129 11.68 13.46 17.59
C PRO A 1129 11.43 14.85 17.01
N TRP A 1130 10.20 15.20 16.66
CA TRP A 1130 9.86 16.47 15.99
C TRP A 1130 10.22 17.67 16.87
N GLU A 1131 9.74 17.71 18.11
CA GLU A 1131 10.05 18.77 19.07
C GLU A 1131 11.55 18.88 19.33
N SER A 1132 12.22 17.72 19.52
CA SER A 1132 13.66 17.70 19.78
C SER A 1132 14.49 18.20 18.59
N ALA A 1133 14.08 17.86 17.36
CA ALA A 1133 14.78 18.26 16.15
C ALA A 1133 14.67 19.78 15.87
N ILE A 1134 13.48 20.36 16.06
CA ILE A 1134 13.26 21.80 15.89
C ILE A 1134 14.03 22.59 16.96
N ASN A 1135 13.93 22.15 18.22
CA ASN A 1135 14.60 22.82 19.32
C ASN A 1135 16.13 22.77 19.14
N ILE A 1136 16.70 21.63 18.74
CA ILE A 1136 18.15 21.56 18.51
C ILE A 1136 18.61 22.38 17.31
N GLU A 1137 17.82 22.45 16.24
CA GLU A 1137 18.12 23.32 15.09
C GLU A 1137 18.23 24.79 15.55
N ALA A 1138 17.27 25.25 16.35
CA ALA A 1138 17.27 26.61 16.87
C ALA A 1138 18.48 26.90 17.78
N ILE A 1139 18.83 25.96 18.66
CA ILE A 1139 20.04 26.05 19.51
C ILE A 1139 21.29 26.15 18.64
N ILE A 1140 21.43 25.27 17.64
CA ILE A 1140 22.58 25.27 16.73
C ILE A 1140 22.67 26.61 15.99
N SER A 1141 21.55 27.11 15.48
CA SER A 1141 21.49 28.40 14.78
C SER A 1141 21.94 29.55 15.66
N TYR A 1142 21.48 29.60 16.92
CA TYR A 1142 21.89 30.63 17.87
C TYR A 1142 23.38 30.51 18.26
N ALA A 1143 23.80 29.32 18.67
CA ALA A 1143 25.15 29.09 19.20
C ALA A 1143 26.25 29.33 18.16
N THR A 1144 26.01 28.94 16.90
CA THR A 1144 26.99 29.13 15.81
C THR A 1144 27.00 30.54 15.23
N SER A 1145 26.02 31.38 15.56
CA SER A 1145 25.94 32.79 15.16
C SER A 1145 26.28 33.78 16.28
N TYR A 1146 26.56 33.31 17.51
CA TYR A 1146 26.72 34.17 18.69
C TYR A 1146 27.72 35.33 18.54
N ASN A 1147 28.83 35.11 17.82
CA ASN A 1147 29.86 36.14 17.58
C ASN A 1147 29.76 36.80 16.18
N LYS A 1148 28.72 36.48 15.39
CA LYS A 1148 28.49 36.98 14.03
C LYS A 1148 27.33 37.97 14.01
#